data_AF-A0A8C3GCL9-F1
#
_entry.id   AF-A0A8C3GCL9-F1
#
_cell.length_a   1.000
_cell.length_b   1.000
_cell.length_c   1.000
_cell.angle_alpha   90.00
_cell.angle_beta   90.00
_cell.angle_gamma   90.00
#
_symmetry.space_group_name_H-M   'P 1'
#
loop_
_entity.id
_entity.type
_entity.pdbx_description
1 polymer ?
#
loop_
_entity_poly.entity_id
_entity_poly.type
_entity_poly.pdbx_seq_one_letter_code
_entity_poly.pdbx_strand_id
1 'polypeptide(L)'
;MEDWRQCAMWLISCNVLPANHRVTADTAQVPHTINLKEINLRPQMSQFLCLKNIRTFLTCCCDVFGMKKKDLFESFDLFDVRDFGKVIPSSITVCACMCDSENAPEDEDDLYAAVYGLEEDYAGGEIYEDLMRNEQHPPSQAEVDVRSCCLTEIKQTEEKYTETLESIEKYFLNPLRKFFSVAEIDKVFVNIPELVKVHKSLMVDVQDSILNKNALNLYQIFISYKERLLIYGIYCSQVEIAIAVLDLICKEKEDVRLKLEECSKRANNGKFTLRDLLVVPMQRVLKYHLLLQELVKHTHDAADKNNLKIALDAMKDLAQFVNEVKRDNETLREIDQYQRSIENLNQPLFSYGRPKGDGEVRMVSSVDRRKQDRHIFLFDVAVIVCKRRGDNYEMKDILDLNNFKITNNPTTDREGKKWCYAFYVTHQQGHAGFEFFFKTRELKKKWLDQFEMAISNIRPEKANHNTHQFMMHTFERITSCSFCHLLLRGIFNQGYLCLKCGLGAHKECLGRLEICGKTGEMETFKTDCHFRQSARLGLPRMVVIRDYSGVPCPQCGPPLSIHAGDVIELMFADLHSSWWQGRILATSKIGFFPSDAVRPCPLVVYGWFRFAGPMERYQAEVELLDRENGTYLVRHRSKECTEYAISIKFNDKVKHIKILTKDGCFYIAESRLFKTVLDLVEYYKQHSLKEGFSSLDTTLQVPYRELSNGSIPKAITRVMGVAVARYDFCSRDTRELSLLQGDVIKIYTKMSNGWWKGEIDGRMGWFPSTYVEEED
;
A
#
# COMPACT_ATOMS: atom_id res chain seq x y z
N MET A 1 49.25 15.02 -2.82
CA MET A 1 48.04 14.20 -3.05
C MET A 1 46.98 15.10 -3.64
N GLU A 2 46.01 14.59 -4.39
CA GLU A 2 44.89 15.42 -4.85
C GLU A 2 43.96 15.69 -3.66
N ASP A 3 43.67 16.96 -3.35
CA ASP A 3 43.00 17.37 -2.10
C ASP A 3 41.63 16.70 -1.89
N TRP A 4 40.95 16.35 -2.98
CA TRP A 4 39.68 15.61 -2.95
C TRP A 4 39.83 14.19 -2.35
N ARG A 5 40.98 13.53 -2.54
CA ARG A 5 41.25 12.22 -1.94
C ARG A 5 41.45 12.33 -0.44
N GLN A 6 42.15 13.38 0.02
CA GLN A 6 42.34 13.63 1.44
C GLN A 6 41.01 13.97 2.13
N CYS A 7 40.12 14.71 1.47
CA CYS A 7 38.75 14.92 1.92
C CYS A 7 37.93 13.61 1.96
N ALA A 8 38.08 12.72 0.97
CA ALA A 8 37.36 11.44 0.95
C ALA A 8 37.83 10.48 2.06
N MET A 9 39.14 10.38 2.29
CA MET A 9 39.70 9.62 3.41
C MET A 9 39.20 10.15 4.76
N TRP A 10 39.09 11.48 4.92
CA TRP A 10 38.51 12.09 6.12
C TRP A 10 37.00 11.84 6.28
N LEU A 11 36.24 11.77 5.18
CA LEU A 11 34.81 11.44 5.23
C LEU A 11 34.58 9.98 5.64
N ILE A 12 35.41 9.04 5.18
CA ILE A 12 35.49 7.70 5.78
C ILE A 12 35.88 7.82 7.25
N SER A 13 36.89 8.64 7.53
CA SER A 13 37.35 8.84 8.90
C SER A 13 36.32 9.55 9.80
N CYS A 14 35.13 9.85 9.30
CA CYS A 14 34.03 10.43 10.05
C CYS A 14 32.73 9.61 10.04
N ASN A 15 32.77 8.37 9.53
CA ASN A 15 31.57 7.60 9.22
C ASN A 15 30.58 8.30 8.27
N VAL A 16 31.03 9.18 7.39
CA VAL A 16 30.14 9.86 6.42
C VAL A 16 30.11 9.09 5.09
N LEU A 17 31.15 8.31 4.81
CA LEU A 17 31.22 7.36 3.70
C LEU A 17 31.72 6.01 4.23
N PRO A 18 31.19 4.86 3.80
CA PRO A 18 31.72 3.57 4.21
C PRO A 18 33.09 3.32 3.55
N ALA A 19 33.94 2.54 4.22
CA ALA A 19 35.34 2.31 3.81
C ALA A 19 35.52 1.55 2.49
N ASN A 20 34.45 0.95 1.98
CA ASN A 20 34.36 0.22 0.71
C ASN A 20 33.72 1.01 -0.44
N HIS A 21 33.29 2.26 -0.19
CA HIS A 21 32.72 3.08 -1.24
C HIS A 21 33.75 3.31 -2.37
N ARG A 22 33.31 3.26 -3.63
CA ARG A 22 34.12 3.35 -4.88
C ARG A 22 35.16 4.48 -4.99
N VAL A 23 35.23 5.38 -4.03
CA VAL A 23 36.06 6.59 -4.01
C VAL A 23 37.37 6.36 -3.23
N THR A 24 37.42 5.45 -2.24
CA THR A 24 38.52 5.36 -1.25
C THR A 24 38.46 4.05 -0.45
N ALA A 25 39.61 3.50 -0.04
CA ALA A 25 39.73 2.33 0.84
C ALA A 25 40.46 2.68 2.16
N ASP A 26 39.92 2.20 3.29
CA ASP A 26 40.48 2.06 4.68
C ASP A 26 41.02 3.31 5.43
N THR A 27 40.58 3.78 6.63
CA THR A 27 39.56 3.39 7.67
C THR A 27 39.25 4.55 8.70
N ALA A 28 38.20 4.39 9.56
CA ALA A 28 37.97 4.86 10.99
C ALA A 28 37.35 6.26 11.42
N GLN A 29 36.21 6.27 12.15
CA GLN A 29 35.03 7.20 12.27
C GLN A 29 34.96 8.41 13.31
N VAL A 30 33.87 9.26 13.31
CA VAL A 30 33.60 10.50 14.16
C VAL A 30 32.07 10.71 14.52
N PRO A 31 31.64 11.50 15.56
CA PRO A 31 30.29 11.43 16.17
C PRO A 31 29.25 12.56 15.89
N HIS A 32 28.07 12.41 16.51
CA HIS A 32 26.79 13.09 16.20
C HIS A 32 26.75 14.62 16.50
N THR A 33 26.57 15.45 15.47
CA THR A 33 26.45 16.92 15.62
C THR A 33 25.25 17.59 14.92
N ILE A 34 24.44 16.87 14.15
CA ILE A 34 23.26 17.43 13.44
C ILE A 34 21.98 16.68 13.81
N ASN A 35 20.92 17.43 14.08
CA ASN A 35 19.57 16.88 14.33
C ASN A 35 19.00 16.27 13.03
N LEU A 36 18.92 14.93 12.97
CA LEU A 36 18.42 14.21 11.80
C LEU A 36 17.00 14.64 11.37
N LYS A 37 16.19 15.20 12.27
CA LYS A 37 14.84 15.73 11.96
C LYS A 37 14.85 16.95 11.02
N GLU A 38 15.99 17.61 10.83
CA GLU A 38 16.13 18.80 9.97
C GLU A 38 16.74 18.49 8.60
N ILE A 39 17.23 17.25 8.40
CA ILE A 39 17.80 16.73 7.16
C ILE A 39 16.77 15.83 6.48
N ASN A 40 16.59 16.00 5.17
CA ASN A 40 15.81 15.04 4.38
C ASN A 40 16.72 13.88 4.00
N LEU A 41 16.49 12.68 4.52
CA LEU A 41 17.37 11.52 4.32
C LEU A 41 17.33 10.96 2.89
N ARG A 42 16.24 11.18 2.14
CA ARG A 42 16.04 10.70 0.76
C ARG A 42 15.60 11.80 -0.20
N PRO A 43 16.41 12.86 -0.43
CA PRO A 43 16.04 14.00 -1.30
C PRO A 43 16.18 13.66 -2.80
N GLN A 44 16.08 12.38 -3.15
CA GLN A 44 16.30 11.87 -4.49
C GLN A 44 15.27 12.49 -5.44
N MET A 45 15.71 12.93 -6.62
CA MET A 45 14.88 13.66 -7.61
C MET A 45 14.36 15.04 -7.17
N SER A 46 14.67 15.52 -5.96
CA SER A 46 14.28 16.87 -5.51
C SER A 46 15.51 17.79 -5.40
N GLN A 47 15.60 18.79 -6.29
CA GLN A 47 16.60 19.85 -6.18
C GLN A 47 16.40 20.70 -4.91
N PHE A 48 15.16 20.96 -4.50
CA PHE A 48 14.84 21.78 -3.35
C PHE A 48 15.35 21.18 -2.03
N LEU A 49 15.01 19.93 -1.72
CA LEU A 49 15.44 19.28 -0.47
C LEU A 49 16.96 19.07 -0.43
N CYS A 50 17.60 18.76 -1.57
CA CYS A 50 19.06 18.72 -1.66
C CYS A 50 19.70 20.06 -1.27
N LEU A 51 19.22 21.17 -1.83
CA LEU A 51 19.71 22.51 -1.51
C LEU A 51 19.42 22.91 -0.05
N LYS A 52 18.26 22.51 0.48
CA LYS A 52 17.94 22.69 1.91
C LYS A 52 18.96 21.95 2.78
N ASN A 53 19.21 20.66 2.55
CA ASN A 53 20.18 19.88 3.33
C ASN A 53 21.58 20.54 3.32
N ILE A 54 22.05 21.00 2.15
CA ILE A 54 23.34 21.70 2.02
C ILE A 54 23.34 23.00 2.85
N ARG A 55 22.23 23.76 2.89
CA ARG A 55 22.11 24.97 3.71
C ARG A 55 22.04 24.67 5.20
N THR A 56 21.34 23.62 5.62
CA THR A 56 21.31 23.16 7.02
C THR A 56 22.74 22.84 7.48
N PHE A 57 23.51 22.10 6.68
CA PHE A 57 24.93 21.84 6.93
C PHE A 57 25.75 23.14 7.04
N LEU A 58 25.69 24.02 6.04
CA LEU A 58 26.44 25.30 6.05
C LEU A 58 26.06 26.21 7.23
N THR A 59 24.80 26.17 7.66
CA THR A 59 24.32 26.91 8.83
C THR A 59 24.89 26.33 10.12
N CYS A 60 24.88 25.00 10.26
CA CYS A 60 25.55 24.31 11.38
C CYS A 60 27.05 24.61 11.43
N CYS A 61 27.74 24.65 10.28
CA CYS A 61 29.15 25.08 10.19
C CYS A 61 29.38 26.50 10.73
N CYS A 62 28.45 27.44 10.51
CA CYS A 62 28.53 28.76 11.14
C CYS A 62 28.21 28.72 12.64
N ASP A 63 27.08 28.12 13.01
CA ASP A 63 26.47 28.33 14.33
C ASP A 63 27.06 27.42 15.42
N VAL A 64 27.49 26.19 15.05
CA VAL A 64 28.10 25.21 15.96
C VAL A 64 29.62 25.23 15.86
N PHE A 65 30.15 25.28 14.63
CA PHE A 65 31.61 25.22 14.37
C PHE A 65 32.27 26.60 14.21
N GLY A 66 31.53 27.70 14.33
CA GLY A 66 32.07 29.07 14.33
C GLY A 66 32.68 29.53 13.00
N MET A 67 32.42 28.82 11.89
CA MET A 67 33.02 29.13 10.60
C MET A 67 32.51 30.46 10.03
N LYS A 68 33.41 31.27 9.48
CA LYS A 68 33.05 32.55 8.86
C LYS A 68 32.45 32.30 7.49
N LYS A 69 31.36 32.99 7.14
CA LYS A 69 30.66 32.86 5.84
C LYS A 69 31.55 33.00 4.59
N LYS A 70 32.69 33.70 4.70
CA LYS A 70 33.68 33.85 3.61
C LYS A 70 34.53 32.61 3.35
N ASP A 71 34.57 31.67 4.29
CA ASP A 71 35.38 30.44 4.27
C ASP A 71 34.47 29.21 3.98
N LEU A 72 33.21 29.45 3.58
CA LEU A 72 32.19 28.48 3.21
C LEU A 72 31.83 28.60 1.72
N PHE A 73 31.44 27.48 1.11
CA PHE A 73 30.94 27.42 -0.26
C PHE A 73 29.45 27.77 -0.34
N GLU A 74 28.95 28.20 -1.51
CA GLU A 74 27.52 28.40 -1.72
C GLU A 74 26.81 27.08 -2.06
N SER A 75 25.50 26.97 -1.77
CA SER A 75 24.76 25.71 -1.98
C SER A 75 24.80 25.16 -3.42
N PHE A 76 25.08 26.02 -4.41
CA PHE A 76 25.22 25.65 -5.82
C PHE A 76 26.64 25.20 -6.21
N ASP A 77 27.67 25.60 -5.46
CA ASP A 77 29.05 25.19 -5.74
C ASP A 77 29.20 23.68 -5.62
N LEU A 78 28.49 23.07 -4.65
CA LEU A 78 28.33 21.63 -4.48
C LEU A 78 27.24 21.05 -5.40
N PHE A 79 25.99 21.54 -5.35
CA PHE A 79 24.86 20.90 -6.04
C PHE A 79 24.98 20.87 -7.57
N ASP A 80 25.40 21.98 -8.18
CA ASP A 80 25.60 22.09 -9.63
C ASP A 80 27.04 21.75 -10.05
N VAL A 81 27.92 21.47 -9.08
CA VAL A 81 29.38 21.34 -9.21
C VAL A 81 30.00 22.58 -9.90
N ARG A 82 29.61 23.78 -9.46
CA ARG A 82 30.09 25.06 -10.05
C ARG A 82 31.53 25.37 -9.65
N ASP A 83 31.88 25.08 -8.40
CA ASP A 83 33.18 25.38 -7.81
C ASP A 83 33.51 24.36 -6.71
N PHE A 84 33.71 23.11 -7.12
CA PHE A 84 34.05 22.02 -6.19
C PHE A 84 35.36 22.28 -5.43
N GLY A 85 36.23 23.13 -5.97
CA GLY A 85 37.47 23.58 -5.33
C GLY A 85 37.27 24.43 -4.08
N LYS A 86 36.09 25.04 -3.87
CA LYS A 86 35.72 25.68 -2.60
C LYS A 86 35.14 24.74 -1.55
N VAL A 87 34.50 23.65 -2.00
CA VAL A 87 33.91 22.65 -1.10
C VAL A 87 34.99 21.95 -0.28
N ILE A 88 36.08 21.56 -0.94
CA ILE A 88 37.18 20.79 -0.32
C ILE A 88 37.86 21.55 0.85
N PRO A 89 38.30 22.83 0.73
CA PRO A 89 38.84 23.60 1.85
C PRO A 89 37.85 23.81 3.00
N SER A 90 36.55 23.99 2.73
CA SER A 90 35.55 24.12 3.79
C SER A 90 35.44 22.82 4.60
N SER A 91 35.38 21.66 3.95
CA SER A 91 35.38 20.36 4.63
C SER A 91 36.67 20.12 5.43
N ILE A 92 37.83 20.49 4.88
CA ILE A 92 39.13 20.42 5.58
C ILE A 92 39.20 21.39 6.78
N THR A 93 38.45 22.49 6.77
CA THR A 93 38.37 23.41 7.91
C THR A 93 37.48 22.85 9.03
N VAL A 94 36.40 22.14 8.70
CA VAL A 94 35.60 21.37 9.68
C VAL A 94 36.45 20.24 10.29
N CYS A 95 37.23 19.53 9.46
CA CYS A 95 38.17 18.48 9.87
C CYS A 95 39.12 18.93 11.00
N ALA A 96 39.64 20.16 10.95
CA ALA A 96 40.52 20.70 11.98
C ALA A 96 39.87 20.90 13.38
N CYS A 97 38.55 20.75 13.49
CA CYS A 97 37.80 21.02 14.73
C CYS A 97 37.29 19.77 15.46
N MET A 98 37.46 18.55 14.92
CA MET A 98 36.70 17.35 15.37
C MET A 98 37.53 16.10 15.75
N CYS A 99 38.84 16.21 15.96
CA CYS A 99 39.68 15.03 16.21
C CYS A 99 39.56 14.48 17.65
N ASP A 100 38.92 13.31 17.83
CA ASP A 100 39.44 12.21 18.69
C ASP A 100 38.59 10.91 18.64
N SER A 101 39.27 9.76 18.83
CA SER A 101 38.79 8.37 19.10
C SER A 101 38.31 7.44 17.95
N GLU A 102 38.31 6.11 18.21
CA GLU A 102 38.49 5.02 17.23
C GLU A 102 37.40 3.90 17.26
N ASN A 103 37.35 3.11 16.16
CA ASN A 103 36.76 1.75 15.94
C ASN A 103 35.30 1.59 15.47
N ALA A 104 35.11 0.82 14.38
CA ALA A 104 33.89 0.09 13.96
C ALA A 104 34.17 -0.86 12.74
N PRO A 105 33.33 -1.88 12.44
CA PRO A 105 33.61 -2.99 11.48
C PRO A 105 33.01 -2.84 10.06
N GLU A 106 33.07 -3.93 9.27
CA GLU A 106 32.88 -4.03 7.80
C GLU A 106 31.48 -4.53 7.35
N ASP A 107 30.87 -3.93 6.31
CA ASP A 107 30.30 -4.61 5.11
C ASP A 107 29.72 -3.62 4.04
N GLU A 108 29.25 -4.11 2.88
CA GLU A 108 29.43 -3.43 1.57
C GLU A 108 28.25 -2.75 0.82
N ASP A 109 27.10 -2.42 1.42
CA ASP A 109 25.92 -1.83 0.70
C ASP A 109 25.67 -0.31 0.98
N ASP A 110 26.70 0.39 1.45
CA ASP A 110 26.52 1.27 2.62
C ASP A 110 26.57 2.81 2.43
N LEU A 111 26.39 3.36 1.21
CA LEU A 111 26.50 4.83 0.99
C LEU A 111 25.55 5.68 1.88
N TYR A 112 24.45 5.10 2.34
CA TYR A 112 23.57 5.71 3.34
C TYR A 112 23.49 4.89 4.63
N ALA A 113 24.17 3.77 4.77
CA ALA A 113 24.00 2.89 5.93
C ALA A 113 24.71 3.43 7.18
N ALA A 114 25.76 4.23 7.04
CA ALA A 114 26.23 5.04 8.16
C ALA A 114 25.19 6.10 8.63
N VAL A 115 24.12 6.33 7.85
CA VAL A 115 22.98 7.20 8.20
C VAL A 115 21.73 6.39 8.59
N TYR A 116 21.52 5.18 8.03
CA TYR A 116 20.42 4.28 8.42
C TYR A 116 20.75 3.40 9.62
N GLY A 117 22.02 3.06 9.84
CA GLY A 117 22.53 2.51 11.08
C GLY A 117 22.24 3.47 12.23
N LEU A 118 22.28 4.80 12.02
CA LEU A 118 21.80 5.80 12.97
C LEU A 118 20.26 5.90 13.10
N GLU A 119 19.48 5.28 12.19
CA GLU A 119 18.04 5.07 12.39
C GLU A 119 17.73 3.75 13.14
N GLU A 120 18.55 2.71 13.01
CA GLU A 120 18.44 1.49 13.81
C GLU A 120 19.04 1.67 15.22
N ASP A 121 20.13 2.46 15.34
CA ASP A 121 20.73 3.03 16.55
C ASP A 121 19.99 4.30 17.04
N TYR A 122 18.74 4.53 16.62
CA TYR A 122 17.84 5.20 17.56
C TYR A 122 17.86 4.36 18.83
N ALA A 123 18.33 4.91 19.95
CA ALA A 123 18.47 4.20 21.23
C ALA A 123 17.26 3.34 21.66
N GLY A 124 16.06 3.64 21.12
CA GLY A 124 14.90 2.75 21.13
C GLY A 124 15.23 1.28 20.80
N GLY A 125 16.08 1.00 19.81
CA GLY A 125 16.50 -0.36 19.41
C GLY A 125 17.03 -1.17 20.59
N GLU A 126 18.07 -0.64 21.24
CA GLU A 126 18.61 -1.18 22.48
C GLU A 126 17.55 -1.18 23.59
N ILE A 127 16.84 -0.08 23.83
CA ILE A 127 15.81 0.05 24.87
C ILE A 127 14.75 -1.05 24.80
N TYR A 128 14.27 -1.42 23.60
CA TYR A 128 13.28 -2.49 23.44
C TYR A 128 13.87 -3.85 23.87
N GLU A 129 15.06 -4.20 23.37
CA GLU A 129 15.69 -5.48 23.74
C GLU A 129 16.04 -5.52 25.23
N ASP A 130 16.52 -4.41 25.79
CA ASP A 130 16.89 -4.27 27.20
C ASP A 130 15.69 -4.20 28.17
N LEU A 131 14.48 -4.01 27.64
CA LEU A 131 13.20 -4.07 28.32
C LEU A 131 12.54 -5.47 28.22
N MET A 132 12.75 -6.16 27.10
CA MET A 132 12.21 -7.51 26.82
C MET A 132 13.14 -8.65 27.24
N ARG A 133 14.42 -8.37 27.52
CA ARG A 133 15.39 -9.36 28.00
C ARG A 133 15.00 -9.92 29.37
N ASN A 134 14.87 -11.24 29.45
CA ASN A 134 14.62 -11.95 30.71
C ASN A 134 15.93 -12.18 31.49
N GLU A 135 15.89 -12.03 32.83
CA GLU A 135 17.03 -12.34 33.72
C GLU A 135 17.22 -13.86 33.97
N GLN A 136 16.32 -14.70 33.46
CA GLN A 136 16.40 -16.16 33.66
C GLN A 136 17.39 -16.79 32.68
N HIS A 137 18.54 -17.21 33.19
CA HIS A 137 19.40 -18.15 32.47
C HIS A 137 18.63 -19.43 32.14
N PRO A 138 18.71 -19.96 30.90
CA PRO A 138 18.08 -21.23 30.58
C PRO A 138 18.72 -22.33 31.46
N PRO A 139 17.92 -23.24 32.06
CA PRO A 139 18.47 -24.36 32.80
C PRO A 139 19.29 -25.21 31.83
N SER A 140 20.56 -25.45 32.18
CA SER A 140 21.37 -26.41 31.44
C SER A 140 20.77 -27.81 31.61
N GLN A 141 20.77 -28.59 30.52
CA GLN A 141 20.34 -30.01 30.43
C GLN A 141 18.83 -30.27 30.23
N ALA A 142 18.39 -30.15 28.97
CA ALA A 142 17.44 -31.05 28.30
C ALA A 142 17.54 -30.85 26.77
N GLU A 143 17.01 -31.76 25.95
CA GLU A 143 16.65 -31.42 24.57
C GLU A 143 15.45 -30.45 24.62
N VAL A 144 15.74 -29.15 24.63
CA VAL A 144 14.69 -28.13 24.71
C VAL A 144 14.04 -27.99 23.34
N ASP A 145 12.74 -28.28 23.27
CA ASP A 145 11.94 -28.04 22.06
C ASP A 145 11.95 -26.55 21.70
N VAL A 146 12.60 -26.22 20.58
CA VAL A 146 12.78 -24.85 20.10
C VAL A 146 11.42 -24.19 19.80
N ARG A 147 10.41 -24.96 19.37
CA ARG A 147 9.05 -24.43 19.19
C ARG A 147 8.46 -23.95 20.52
N SER A 148 8.63 -24.72 21.60
CA SER A 148 8.21 -24.33 22.94
C SER A 148 8.96 -23.09 23.47
N CYS A 149 10.24 -22.90 23.10
CA CYS A 149 10.95 -21.64 23.34
C CYS A 149 10.27 -20.45 22.62
N CYS A 150 10.00 -20.54 21.32
CA CYS A 150 9.35 -19.47 20.55
C CYS A 150 7.96 -19.12 21.12
N LEU A 151 7.17 -20.11 21.55
CA LEU A 151 5.88 -19.88 22.21
C LEU A 151 6.06 -19.14 23.56
N THR A 152 7.05 -19.56 24.35
CA THR A 152 7.37 -18.93 25.63
C THR A 152 7.83 -17.48 25.47
N GLU A 153 8.65 -17.21 24.46
CA GLU A 153 9.11 -15.87 24.09
C GLU A 153 7.95 -14.95 23.64
N ILE A 154 7.06 -15.44 22.77
CA ILE A 154 5.85 -14.70 22.35
C ILE A 154 5.02 -14.31 23.58
N LYS A 155 4.77 -15.27 24.50
CA LYS A 155 4.02 -15.02 25.73
C LYS A 155 4.70 -13.98 26.63
N GLN A 156 5.96 -14.22 26.98
CA GLN A 156 6.71 -13.39 27.94
C GLN A 156 6.91 -11.96 27.44
N THR A 157 7.23 -11.79 26.15
CA THR A 157 7.41 -10.45 25.57
C THR A 157 6.09 -9.71 25.39
N GLU A 158 4.95 -10.40 25.21
CA GLU A 158 3.62 -9.76 25.19
C GLU A 158 3.15 -9.32 26.57
N GLU A 159 3.40 -10.16 27.58
CA GLU A 159 3.18 -9.86 29.00
C GLU A 159 4.02 -8.63 29.40
N LYS A 160 5.33 -8.65 29.11
CA LYS A 160 6.24 -7.54 29.42
C LYS A 160 5.89 -6.24 28.69
N TYR A 161 5.46 -6.34 27.45
CA TYR A 161 4.98 -5.19 26.68
C TYR A 161 3.69 -4.61 27.26
N THR A 162 2.74 -5.46 27.64
CA THR A 162 1.48 -5.02 28.26
C THR A 162 1.72 -4.34 29.60
N GLU A 163 2.58 -4.91 30.47
CA GLU A 163 3.05 -4.26 31.70
C GLU A 163 3.65 -2.87 31.43
N THR A 164 4.42 -2.74 30.35
CA THR A 164 5.07 -1.46 29.98
C THR A 164 4.03 -0.42 29.57
N LEU A 165 3.06 -0.77 28.73
CA LEU A 165 1.95 0.12 28.37
C LEU A 165 1.14 0.54 29.60
N GLU A 166 0.83 -0.39 30.51
CA GLU A 166 0.19 -0.08 31.78
C GLU A 166 1.03 0.84 32.67
N SER A 167 2.36 0.66 32.68
CA SER A 167 3.30 1.50 33.42
C SER A 167 3.29 2.95 32.90
N ILE A 168 3.24 3.15 31.58
CA ILE A 168 3.05 4.46 30.94
C ILE A 168 1.73 5.10 31.40
N GLU A 169 0.61 4.36 31.33
CA GLU A 169 -0.70 4.88 31.74
C GLU A 169 -0.74 5.22 33.24
N LYS A 170 -0.27 4.31 34.09
CA LYS A 170 -0.36 4.39 35.56
C LYS A 170 0.60 5.41 36.17
N TYR A 171 1.86 5.42 35.75
CA TYR A 171 2.91 6.21 36.40
C TYR A 171 3.27 7.50 35.66
N PHE A 172 2.92 7.66 34.37
CA PHE A 172 3.15 8.90 33.63
C PHE A 172 1.84 9.61 33.28
N LEU A 173 0.97 9.01 32.46
CA LEU A 173 -0.24 9.67 31.96
C LEU A 173 -1.15 10.17 33.09
N ASN A 174 -1.49 9.30 34.05
CA ASN A 174 -2.39 9.66 35.15
C ASN A 174 -1.82 10.74 36.10
N PRO A 175 -0.54 10.71 36.52
CA PRO A 175 0.07 11.82 37.27
C PRO A 175 0.19 13.13 36.47
N LEU A 176 0.52 13.06 35.17
CA LEU A 176 0.79 14.25 34.35
C LEU A 176 -0.50 14.98 33.92
N ARG A 177 -1.67 14.34 33.96
CA ARG A 177 -3.00 14.99 33.80
C ARG A 177 -3.24 16.19 34.73
N LYS A 178 -2.44 16.36 35.80
CA LYS A 178 -2.51 17.52 36.72
C LYS A 178 -1.60 18.69 36.32
N PHE A 179 -0.64 18.45 35.43
CA PHE A 179 0.40 19.40 35.00
C PHE A 179 0.25 19.80 33.53
N PHE A 180 -0.35 18.92 32.72
CA PHE A 180 -0.60 19.10 31.29
C PHE A 180 -2.06 19.54 31.09
N SER A 181 -2.29 20.42 30.12
CA SER A 181 -3.63 20.63 29.57
C SER A 181 -4.11 19.37 28.81
N VAL A 182 -5.43 19.26 28.61
CA VAL A 182 -6.02 18.12 27.87
C VAL A 182 -5.40 17.97 26.48
N ALA A 183 -5.22 19.08 25.75
CA ALA A 183 -4.60 19.07 24.42
C ALA A 183 -3.10 18.70 24.42
N GLU A 184 -2.37 18.91 25.53
CA GLU A 184 -0.99 18.43 25.68
C GLU A 184 -0.96 16.92 26.00
N ILE A 185 -1.89 16.42 26.82
CA ILE A 185 -2.05 14.98 27.06
C ILE A 185 -2.36 14.25 25.74
N ASP A 186 -3.35 14.71 24.99
CA ASP A 186 -3.77 14.08 23.74
C ASP A 186 -2.63 14.06 22.71
N LYS A 187 -1.80 15.12 22.65
CA LYS A 187 -0.63 15.20 21.76
C LYS A 187 0.54 14.33 22.19
N VAL A 188 0.81 14.20 23.48
CA VAL A 188 1.99 13.48 23.99
C VAL A 188 1.72 11.98 24.18
N PHE A 189 0.49 11.60 24.53
CA PHE A 189 0.12 10.20 24.73
C PHE A 189 -0.67 9.59 23.57
N VAL A 190 -1.09 10.39 22.58
CA VAL A 190 -1.78 9.95 21.36
C VAL A 190 -2.94 9.00 21.69
N ASN A 191 -2.81 7.71 21.38
CA ASN A 191 -3.78 6.65 21.64
C ASN A 191 -3.20 5.49 22.48
N ILE A 192 -2.28 5.79 23.42
CA ILE A 192 -1.76 4.83 24.41
C ILE A 192 -2.89 4.13 25.18
N PRO A 193 -3.97 4.77 25.66
CA PRO A 193 -5.06 4.08 26.38
C PRO A 193 -5.74 3.00 25.52
N GLU A 194 -5.93 3.25 24.23
CA GLU A 194 -6.47 2.28 23.28
C GLU A 194 -5.49 1.11 23.06
N LEU A 195 -4.19 1.40 22.96
CA LEU A 195 -3.14 0.37 22.89
C LEU A 195 -3.14 -0.51 24.15
N VAL A 196 -3.16 0.08 25.35
CA VAL A 196 -3.29 -0.65 26.63
C VAL A 196 -4.48 -1.60 26.60
N LYS A 197 -5.66 -1.12 26.17
CA LYS A 197 -6.88 -1.93 26.10
C LYS A 197 -6.78 -3.09 25.10
N VAL A 198 -6.19 -2.87 23.93
CA VAL A 198 -6.00 -3.93 22.92
C VAL A 198 -5.00 -4.97 23.41
N HIS A 199 -3.85 -4.56 23.94
CA HIS A 199 -2.79 -5.48 24.36
C HIS A 199 -3.15 -6.27 25.62
N LYS A 200 -3.89 -5.69 26.58
CA LYS A 200 -4.51 -6.45 27.68
C LYS A 200 -5.35 -7.63 27.20
N SER A 201 -6.13 -7.42 26.14
CA SER A 201 -6.95 -8.49 25.56
C SER A 201 -6.06 -9.52 24.85
N LEU A 202 -5.10 -9.06 24.03
CA LEU A 202 -4.19 -9.91 23.27
C LEU A 202 -3.34 -10.81 24.18
N MET A 203 -2.77 -10.24 25.25
CA MET A 203 -1.99 -10.97 26.26
C MET A 203 -2.80 -12.11 26.87
N VAL A 204 -4.05 -11.85 27.30
CA VAL A 204 -4.92 -12.88 27.90
C VAL A 204 -5.24 -13.98 26.90
N ASP A 205 -5.61 -13.63 25.66
CA ASP A 205 -5.93 -14.61 24.61
C ASP A 205 -4.70 -15.46 24.22
N VAL A 206 -3.51 -14.85 24.13
CA VAL A 206 -2.24 -15.53 23.85
C VAL A 206 -1.83 -16.46 25.00
N GLN A 207 -1.96 -16.00 26.25
CA GLN A 207 -1.68 -16.82 27.43
C GLN A 207 -2.62 -18.03 27.50
N ASP A 208 -3.93 -17.85 27.31
CA ASP A 208 -4.91 -18.95 27.26
C ASP A 208 -4.62 -19.94 26.12
N SER A 209 -4.30 -19.43 24.92
CA SER A 209 -3.94 -20.25 23.77
C SER A 209 -2.74 -21.15 24.06
N ILE A 210 -1.68 -20.59 24.64
CA ILE A 210 -0.43 -21.33 24.90
C ILE A 210 -0.57 -22.30 26.08
N LEU A 211 -1.21 -21.88 27.18
CA LEU A 211 -1.30 -22.67 28.41
C LEU A 211 -2.43 -23.71 28.40
N ASN A 212 -3.59 -23.39 27.82
CA ASN A 212 -4.80 -24.22 27.90
C ASN A 212 -5.17 -24.91 26.58
N LYS A 213 -4.61 -24.47 25.44
CA LYS A 213 -5.00 -24.95 24.08
C LYS A 213 -3.80 -25.39 23.22
N ASN A 214 -2.63 -25.61 23.83
CA ASN A 214 -1.40 -26.07 23.16
C ASN A 214 -1.00 -25.23 21.93
N ALA A 215 -1.30 -23.93 21.95
CA ALA A 215 -1.12 -22.95 20.88
C ALA A 215 -1.84 -23.24 19.55
N LEU A 216 -2.73 -24.24 19.47
CA LEU A 216 -3.39 -24.66 18.22
C LEU A 216 -4.30 -23.58 17.61
N ASN A 217 -4.79 -22.63 18.39
CA ASN A 217 -5.60 -21.50 17.94
C ASN A 217 -4.83 -20.17 17.87
N LEU A 218 -3.51 -20.17 18.12
CA LEU A 218 -2.69 -18.95 18.20
C LEU A 218 -2.74 -18.13 16.90
N TYR A 219 -2.76 -18.81 15.76
CA TYR A 219 -2.87 -18.17 14.45
C TYR A 219 -4.19 -17.37 14.28
N GLN A 220 -5.31 -17.88 14.81
CA GLN A 220 -6.61 -17.23 14.73
C GLN A 220 -6.62 -15.94 15.56
N ILE A 221 -5.92 -15.93 16.70
CA ILE A 221 -5.77 -14.74 17.54
C ILE A 221 -5.07 -13.65 16.73
N PHE A 222 -3.87 -13.89 16.20
CA PHE A 222 -3.16 -12.87 15.40
C PHE A 222 -3.96 -12.39 14.18
N ILE A 223 -4.66 -13.28 13.47
CA ILE A 223 -5.54 -12.88 12.35
C ILE A 223 -6.67 -11.96 12.84
N SER A 224 -7.35 -12.30 13.94
CA SER A 224 -8.45 -11.50 14.49
C SER A 224 -8.00 -10.16 15.10
N TYR A 225 -6.77 -10.11 15.63
CA TYR A 225 -6.19 -8.88 16.18
C TYR A 225 -5.59 -7.96 15.11
N LYS A 226 -5.32 -8.44 13.89
CA LYS A 226 -4.79 -7.62 12.78
C LYS A 226 -5.55 -6.30 12.63
N GLU A 227 -6.88 -6.34 12.59
CA GLU A 227 -7.70 -5.13 12.44
C GLU A 227 -7.70 -4.26 13.70
N ARG A 228 -7.69 -4.87 14.89
CA ARG A 228 -7.61 -4.16 16.18
C ARG A 228 -6.26 -3.44 16.36
N LEU A 229 -5.19 -3.97 15.77
CA LEU A 229 -3.85 -3.40 15.76
C LEU A 229 -3.66 -2.29 14.71
N LEU A 230 -4.64 -1.99 13.84
CA LEU A 230 -4.51 -0.87 12.89
C LEU A 230 -4.42 0.50 13.58
N ILE A 231 -4.78 0.60 14.87
CA ILE A 231 -4.59 1.79 15.69
C ILE A 231 -3.12 2.20 15.85
N TYR A 232 -2.16 1.31 15.57
CA TYR A 232 -0.74 1.66 15.46
C TYR A 232 -0.46 2.66 14.33
N GLY A 233 -1.28 2.74 13.28
CA GLY A 233 -1.15 3.79 12.27
C GLY A 233 -1.32 5.20 12.85
N ILE A 234 -2.25 5.37 13.80
CA ILE A 234 -2.47 6.65 14.51
C ILE A 234 -1.28 6.96 15.43
N TYR A 235 -0.73 5.93 16.10
CA TYR A 235 0.40 6.09 16.99
C TYR A 235 1.70 6.45 16.24
N CYS A 236 2.10 5.61 15.27
CA CYS A 236 3.36 5.76 14.54
C CYS A 236 3.39 6.99 13.63
N SER A 237 2.23 7.53 13.22
CA SER A 237 2.17 8.82 12.50
C SER A 237 2.45 10.03 13.39
N GLN A 238 2.22 9.92 14.70
CA GLN A 238 2.26 11.07 15.63
C GLN A 238 3.37 10.98 16.68
N VAL A 239 3.96 9.81 16.93
CA VAL A 239 4.97 9.62 17.99
C VAL A 239 6.18 10.56 17.89
N GLU A 240 6.65 10.88 16.68
CA GLU A 240 7.75 11.84 16.48
C GLU A 240 7.36 13.27 16.90
N ILE A 241 6.09 13.66 16.70
CA ILE A 241 5.51 14.95 17.09
C ILE A 241 5.27 14.94 18.60
N ALA A 242 4.74 13.84 19.16
CA ALA A 242 4.52 13.65 20.58
C ALA A 242 5.83 13.85 21.38
N ILE A 243 6.92 13.23 20.92
CA ILE A 243 8.26 13.41 21.52
C ILE A 243 8.75 14.86 21.37
N ALA A 244 8.56 15.49 20.21
CA ALA A 244 8.98 16.89 20.02
C ALA A 244 8.19 17.87 20.89
N VAL A 245 6.89 17.63 21.09
CA VAL A 245 6.03 18.39 22.01
C VAL A 245 6.45 18.16 23.46
N LEU A 246 6.75 16.92 23.85
CA LEU A 246 7.28 16.59 25.18
C LEU A 246 8.62 17.29 25.44
N ASP A 247 9.57 17.23 24.51
CA ASP A 247 10.87 17.91 24.60
C ASP A 247 10.70 19.45 24.74
N LEU A 248 9.72 20.05 24.07
CA LEU A 248 9.40 21.48 24.19
C LEU A 248 8.81 21.82 25.56
N ILE A 249 7.80 21.06 26.00
CA ILE A 249 7.17 21.25 27.32
C ILE A 249 8.21 21.13 28.43
N CYS A 250 9.14 20.15 28.35
CA CYS A 250 10.23 19.99 29.31
C CYS A 250 11.22 21.16 29.36
N LYS A 251 11.35 21.93 28.27
CA LYS A 251 12.19 23.15 28.22
C LYS A 251 11.48 24.38 28.79
N GLU A 252 10.15 24.45 28.64
CA GLU A 252 9.35 25.60 29.09
C GLU A 252 8.84 25.45 30.54
N LYS A 253 8.61 24.22 31.01
CA LYS A 253 7.96 23.91 32.29
C LYS A 253 8.85 23.04 33.18
N GLU A 254 9.61 23.70 34.06
CA GLU A 254 10.53 23.05 35.01
C GLU A 254 9.82 22.11 36.00
N ASP A 255 8.59 22.45 36.40
CA ASP A 255 7.74 21.61 37.26
C ASP A 255 7.34 20.30 36.57
N VAL A 256 7.03 20.34 35.28
CA VAL A 256 6.81 19.15 34.44
C VAL A 256 8.09 18.32 34.32
N ARG A 257 9.24 18.97 34.09
CA ARG A 257 10.54 18.29 33.96
C ARG A 257 10.88 17.48 35.22
N LEU A 258 10.78 18.12 36.39
CA LEU A 258 10.95 17.46 37.69
C LEU A 258 9.91 16.36 37.92
N LYS A 259 8.66 16.55 37.47
CA LYS A 259 7.61 15.54 37.61
C LYS A 259 7.89 14.29 36.78
N LEU A 260 8.43 14.44 35.58
CA LEU A 260 8.82 13.33 34.70
C LEU A 260 9.96 12.49 35.31
N GLU A 261 10.93 13.13 35.97
CA GLU A 261 11.97 12.43 36.74
C GLU A 261 11.38 11.61 37.91
N GLU A 262 10.43 12.18 38.65
CA GLU A 262 9.72 11.48 39.74
C GLU A 262 8.93 10.28 39.20
N CYS A 263 8.24 10.45 38.07
CA CYS A 263 7.49 9.38 37.39
C CYS A 263 8.41 8.25 36.92
N SER A 264 9.54 8.56 36.28
CA SER A 264 10.53 7.57 35.84
C SER A 264 11.14 6.79 37.01
N LYS A 265 11.55 7.49 38.09
CA LYS A 265 12.02 6.86 39.34
C LYS A 265 10.99 5.90 39.95
N ARG A 266 9.68 6.19 39.86
CA ARG A 266 8.61 5.31 40.37
C ARG A 266 8.23 4.16 39.43
N ALA A 267 8.39 4.34 38.12
CA ALA A 267 7.99 3.36 37.13
C ALA A 267 9.05 2.27 36.91
N ASN A 268 10.34 2.65 36.90
CA ASN A 268 11.44 1.79 36.48
C ASN A 268 12.79 2.15 37.15
N ASN A 269 12.75 2.74 38.36
CA ASN A 269 13.93 3.21 39.10
C ASN A 269 14.80 4.25 38.36
N GLY A 270 14.27 4.88 37.30
CA GLY A 270 15.03 5.82 36.48
C GLY A 270 15.77 5.20 35.29
N LYS A 271 15.59 3.90 35.01
CA LYS A 271 16.25 3.23 33.86
C LYS A 271 15.76 3.77 32.51
N PHE A 272 14.48 4.13 32.40
CA PHE A 272 13.89 4.62 31.15
C PHE A 272 13.02 5.87 31.37
N THR A 273 13.20 6.89 30.53
CA THR A 273 12.38 8.11 30.54
C THR A 273 11.05 7.90 29.80
N LEU A 274 10.11 8.84 29.93
CA LEU A 274 8.87 8.79 29.14
C LEU A 274 9.16 8.82 27.62
N ARG A 275 10.17 9.59 27.20
CA ARG A 275 10.56 9.69 25.79
C ARG A 275 10.99 8.34 25.23
N ASP A 276 11.76 7.57 26.00
CA ASP A 276 12.22 6.23 25.63
C ASP A 276 11.04 5.26 25.51
N LEU A 277 10.17 5.26 26.53
CA LEU A 277 8.99 4.40 26.59
C LEU A 277 7.97 4.68 25.47
N LEU A 278 7.89 5.91 24.95
CA LEU A 278 7.03 6.25 23.82
C LEU A 278 7.50 5.65 22.48
N VAL A 279 8.77 5.22 22.34
CA VAL A 279 9.24 4.56 21.11
C VAL A 279 8.86 3.08 21.06
N VAL A 280 8.81 2.42 22.22
CA VAL A 280 8.56 0.96 22.37
C VAL A 280 7.36 0.42 21.57
N PRO A 281 6.19 1.09 21.48
CA PRO A 281 5.06 0.58 20.71
C PRO A 281 5.34 0.43 19.22
N MET A 282 6.03 1.42 18.62
CA MET A 282 6.40 1.38 17.20
C MET A 282 7.31 0.19 16.89
N GLN A 283 8.12 -0.25 17.85
CA GLN A 283 9.00 -1.39 17.71
C GLN A 283 8.25 -2.71 17.91
N ARG A 284 7.39 -2.82 18.93
CA ARG A 284 6.63 -4.04 19.21
C ARG A 284 5.82 -4.52 18.00
N VAL A 285 5.13 -3.61 17.32
CA VAL A 285 4.30 -3.97 16.16
C VAL A 285 5.10 -4.58 15.00
N LEU A 286 6.39 -4.25 14.89
CA LEU A 286 7.32 -4.81 13.91
C LEU A 286 7.94 -6.15 14.34
N LYS A 287 7.85 -6.53 15.62
CA LYS A 287 8.42 -7.80 16.12
C LYS A 287 7.50 -9.00 15.93
N TYR A 288 6.17 -8.81 15.81
CA TYR A 288 5.21 -9.92 15.67
C TYR A 288 5.48 -10.82 14.46
N HIS A 289 5.85 -10.27 13.30
CA HIS A 289 6.14 -11.10 12.13
C HIS A 289 7.45 -11.87 12.27
N LEU A 290 8.45 -11.33 12.99
CA LEU A 290 9.72 -12.03 13.25
C LEU A 290 9.50 -13.22 14.21
N LEU A 291 8.76 -12.98 15.30
CA LEU A 291 8.39 -14.02 16.27
C LEU A 291 7.57 -15.16 15.62
N LEU A 292 6.57 -14.83 14.79
CA LEU A 292 5.80 -15.82 14.05
C LEU A 292 6.63 -16.54 12.98
N GLN A 293 7.60 -15.87 12.35
CA GLN A 293 8.48 -16.47 11.34
C GLN A 293 9.38 -17.55 11.94
N GLU A 294 9.99 -17.29 13.10
CA GLU A 294 10.81 -18.29 13.80
C GLU A 294 9.93 -19.43 14.36
N LEU A 295 8.73 -19.14 14.86
CA LEU A 295 7.77 -20.19 15.24
C LEU A 295 7.36 -21.10 14.04
N VAL A 296 7.08 -20.52 12.87
CA VAL A 296 6.74 -21.27 11.64
C VAL A 296 7.90 -22.18 11.20
N LYS A 297 9.14 -21.70 11.31
CA LYS A 297 10.36 -22.45 10.96
C LYS A 297 10.44 -23.76 11.76
N HIS A 298 10.27 -23.68 13.08
CA HIS A 298 10.31 -24.82 14.02
C HIS A 298 8.98 -25.58 14.16
N THR A 299 7.98 -25.29 13.33
CA THR A 299 6.73 -26.06 13.29
C THR A 299 6.81 -27.19 12.27
N HIS A 300 6.64 -28.43 12.72
CA HIS A 300 6.71 -29.63 11.87
C HIS A 300 5.35 -30.11 11.33
N ASP A 301 4.26 -29.91 12.07
CA ASP A 301 2.92 -30.26 11.56
C ASP A 301 2.53 -29.37 10.37
N ALA A 302 2.09 -30.00 9.28
CA ALA A 302 1.84 -29.28 8.02
C ALA A 302 0.61 -28.37 8.10
N ALA A 303 -0.43 -28.75 8.85
CA ALA A 303 -1.64 -27.96 8.98
C ALA A 303 -1.41 -26.74 9.87
N ASP A 304 -0.79 -26.93 11.04
CA ASP A 304 -0.41 -25.84 11.94
C ASP A 304 0.62 -24.89 11.29
N LYS A 305 1.63 -25.42 10.59
CA LYS A 305 2.59 -24.59 9.84
C LYS A 305 1.91 -23.73 8.77
N ASN A 306 0.90 -24.26 8.07
CA ASN A 306 0.14 -23.50 7.09
C ASN A 306 -0.77 -22.44 7.75
N ASN A 307 -1.42 -22.79 8.86
CA ASN A 307 -2.23 -21.85 9.64
C ASN A 307 -1.40 -20.69 10.21
N LEU A 308 -0.22 -20.99 10.78
CA LEU A 308 0.72 -19.99 11.28
C LEU A 308 1.32 -19.12 10.15
N LYS A 309 1.50 -19.65 8.93
CA LYS A 309 1.86 -18.83 7.76
C LYS A 309 0.81 -17.77 7.44
N ILE A 310 -0.48 -18.08 7.52
CA ILE A 310 -1.56 -17.10 7.29
C ILE A 310 -1.52 -15.98 8.36
N ALA A 311 -1.22 -16.32 9.62
CA ALA A 311 -1.00 -15.34 10.69
C ALA A 311 0.27 -14.50 10.48
N LEU A 312 1.36 -15.12 10.02
CA LEU A 312 2.60 -14.43 9.65
C LEU A 312 2.35 -13.40 8.53
N ASP A 313 1.64 -13.78 7.47
CA ASP A 313 1.29 -12.87 6.37
C ASP A 313 0.37 -11.73 6.83
N ALA A 314 -0.55 -12.01 7.76
CA ALA A 314 -1.38 -10.99 8.40
C ALA A 314 -0.55 -9.95 9.18
N MET A 315 0.49 -10.39 9.91
CA MET A 315 1.40 -9.50 10.65
C MET A 315 2.41 -8.79 9.74
N LYS A 316 2.87 -9.42 8.65
CA LYS A 316 3.67 -8.76 7.60
C LYS A 316 2.88 -7.63 6.93
N ASP A 317 1.60 -7.82 6.61
CA ASP A 317 0.75 -6.76 6.03
C ASP A 317 0.51 -5.60 7.00
N LEU A 318 0.40 -5.88 8.31
CA LEU A 318 0.34 -4.86 9.37
C LEU A 318 1.64 -4.03 9.45
N ALA A 319 2.80 -4.69 9.45
CA ALA A 319 4.10 -4.00 9.45
C ALA A 319 4.31 -3.15 8.19
N GLN A 320 3.95 -3.69 7.02
CA GLN A 320 3.95 -2.92 5.76
C GLN A 320 2.99 -1.72 5.83
N PHE A 321 1.80 -1.87 6.41
CA PHE A 321 0.87 -0.75 6.63
C PHE A 321 1.50 0.35 7.49
N VAL A 322 2.09 0.02 8.64
CA VAL A 322 2.75 1.00 9.53
C VAL A 322 3.90 1.73 8.82
N ASN A 323 4.70 1.01 8.02
CA ASN A 323 5.80 1.60 7.25
C ASN A 323 5.32 2.58 6.17
N GLU A 324 4.22 2.29 5.46
CA GLU A 324 3.61 3.25 4.52
C GLU A 324 3.00 4.45 5.24
N VAL A 325 2.47 4.29 6.46
CA VAL A 325 2.00 5.41 7.28
C VAL A 325 3.15 6.35 7.66
N LYS A 326 4.34 5.83 8.07
CA LYS A 326 5.52 6.70 8.30
C LYS A 326 5.89 7.46 7.02
N ARG A 327 5.98 6.76 5.88
CA ARG A 327 6.36 7.34 4.58
C ARG A 327 5.38 8.41 4.08
N ASP A 328 4.07 8.21 4.26
CA ASP A 328 3.08 9.23 3.90
C ASP A 328 3.17 10.47 4.79
N ASN A 329 3.54 10.33 6.07
CA ASN A 329 3.79 11.48 6.96
C ASN A 329 5.09 12.22 6.60
N GLU A 330 6.13 11.53 6.15
CA GLU A 330 7.32 12.16 5.56
C GLU A 330 6.94 12.93 4.28
N THR A 331 6.15 12.30 3.40
CA THR A 331 5.66 12.91 2.16
C THR A 331 4.81 14.15 2.42
N LEU A 332 3.90 14.12 3.40
CA LEU A 332 3.08 15.28 3.78
C LEU A 332 3.94 16.40 4.40
N ARG A 333 5.00 16.07 5.15
CA ARG A 333 6.00 17.03 5.64
C ARG A 333 6.82 17.67 4.51
N GLU A 334 7.15 16.92 3.46
CA GLU A 334 7.78 17.45 2.24
C GLU A 334 6.82 18.42 1.51
N ILE A 335 5.56 18.03 1.34
CA ILE A 335 4.52 18.85 0.69
C ILE A 335 4.31 20.17 1.44
N ASP A 336 4.29 20.17 2.78
CA ASP A 336 4.21 21.41 3.59
C ASP A 336 5.46 22.31 3.42
N GLN A 337 6.65 21.73 3.25
CA GLN A 337 7.86 22.52 2.95
C GLN A 337 7.81 23.17 1.56
N TYR A 338 7.27 22.48 0.54
CA TYR A 338 6.99 23.07 -0.76
C TYR A 338 5.90 24.16 -0.66
N GLN A 339 4.81 23.90 0.06
CA GLN A 339 3.70 24.83 0.28
C GLN A 339 4.18 26.17 0.87
N ARG A 340 5.11 26.13 1.83
CA ARG A 340 5.68 27.32 2.50
C ARG A 340 6.71 28.10 1.66
N SER A 341 7.30 27.48 0.64
CA SER A 341 8.35 28.09 -0.20
C SER A 341 7.86 28.58 -1.57
N ILE A 342 6.64 28.20 -1.97
CA ILE A 342 6.01 28.65 -3.22
C ILE A 342 4.98 29.76 -2.95
N GLU A 343 5.29 30.97 -3.38
CA GLU A 343 4.43 32.15 -3.34
C GLU A 343 3.36 32.13 -4.45
N ASN A 344 2.22 32.77 -4.18
CA ASN A 344 1.06 32.88 -5.08
C ASN A 344 0.34 31.55 -5.40
N LEU A 345 0.49 30.51 -4.55
CA LEU A 345 -0.36 29.31 -4.64
C LEU A 345 -1.83 29.66 -4.37
N ASN A 346 -2.69 29.15 -5.25
CA ASN A 346 -4.14 29.33 -5.25
C ASN A 346 -4.90 28.08 -4.74
N GLN A 347 -4.21 26.96 -4.54
CA GLN A 347 -4.71 25.71 -3.95
C GLN A 347 -3.60 25.03 -3.13
N PRO A 348 -3.92 24.18 -2.13
CA PRO A 348 -2.91 23.51 -1.32
C PRO A 348 -2.30 22.31 -2.06
N LEU A 349 -0.97 22.19 -2.05
CA LEU A 349 -0.24 21.21 -2.87
C LEU A 349 -0.62 19.74 -2.60
N PHE A 350 -1.11 19.40 -1.41
CA PHE A 350 -1.55 18.03 -1.10
C PHE A 350 -2.71 17.57 -2.00
N SER A 351 -3.52 18.49 -2.55
CA SER A 351 -4.58 18.12 -3.51
C SER A 351 -4.03 17.58 -4.83
N TYR A 352 -2.73 17.75 -5.10
CA TYR A 352 -2.10 17.29 -6.33
C TYR A 352 -1.46 15.89 -6.24
N GLY A 353 -1.53 15.24 -5.07
CA GLY A 353 -0.99 13.91 -4.82
C GLY A 353 0.46 13.93 -4.32
N ARG A 354 1.21 12.84 -4.53
CA ARG A 354 2.60 12.74 -4.07
C ARG A 354 3.54 13.44 -5.05
N PRO A 355 4.57 14.16 -4.56
CA PRO A 355 5.63 14.69 -5.41
C PRO A 355 6.36 13.55 -6.17
N LYS A 356 6.99 13.93 -7.29
CA LYS A 356 7.78 13.07 -8.18
C LYS A 356 9.19 13.62 -8.42
N GLY A 357 9.41 14.88 -8.04
CA GLY A 357 10.67 15.59 -8.16
C GLY A 357 10.46 17.06 -8.47
N ASP A 358 11.53 17.83 -8.26
CA ASP A 358 11.60 19.25 -8.56
C ASP A 358 12.94 19.61 -9.20
N GLY A 359 12.96 20.65 -10.04
CA GLY A 359 14.21 21.11 -10.64
C GLY A 359 14.08 22.14 -11.76
N GLU A 360 15.24 22.62 -12.20
CA GLU A 360 15.38 23.63 -13.24
C GLU A 360 15.14 23.06 -14.66
N VAL A 361 14.25 23.72 -15.40
CA VAL A 361 13.87 23.39 -16.78
C VAL A 361 13.82 24.63 -17.66
N ARG A 362 14.04 24.46 -18.96
CA ARG A 362 13.74 25.49 -19.96
C ARG A 362 12.47 25.11 -20.67
N MET A 363 11.43 25.94 -20.60
CA MET A 363 10.19 25.69 -21.32
C MET A 363 9.97 26.69 -22.46
N VAL A 364 9.31 26.22 -23.51
CA VAL A 364 8.77 27.05 -24.60
C VAL A 364 7.27 26.80 -24.66
N SER A 365 6.48 27.86 -24.79
CA SER A 365 5.04 27.72 -25.04
C SER A 365 4.78 27.67 -26.54
N SER A 366 3.75 26.93 -26.93
CA SER A 366 3.19 26.99 -28.29
C SER A 366 2.74 28.41 -28.68
N VAL A 367 2.37 29.25 -27.70
CA VAL A 367 1.98 30.65 -27.89
C VAL A 367 3.19 31.60 -27.83
N ASP A 368 4.02 31.48 -26.80
CA ASP A 368 5.29 32.23 -26.67
C ASP A 368 6.49 31.33 -27.00
N ARG A 369 7.06 31.52 -28.20
CA ARG A 369 8.23 30.79 -28.70
C ARG A 369 9.55 31.15 -28.00
N ARG A 370 9.56 32.06 -27.02
CA ARG A 370 10.76 32.38 -26.23
C ARG A 370 11.07 31.22 -25.27
N LYS A 371 12.36 30.91 -25.12
CA LYS A 371 12.82 29.98 -24.07
C LYS A 371 12.75 30.68 -22.72
N GLN A 372 12.01 30.09 -21.79
CA GLN A 372 11.80 30.60 -20.45
C GLN A 372 12.49 29.66 -19.44
N ASP A 373 13.49 30.17 -18.71
CA ASP A 373 14.08 29.45 -17.56
C ASP A 373 13.04 29.41 -16.42
N ARG A 374 12.75 28.21 -15.93
CA ARG A 374 11.74 27.93 -14.89
C ARG A 374 12.23 26.84 -13.94
N HIS A 375 11.60 26.77 -12.79
CA HIS A 375 11.70 25.65 -11.88
C HIS A 375 10.34 24.96 -11.84
N ILE A 376 10.29 23.64 -11.92
CA ILE A 376 9.03 22.89 -11.80
C ILE A 376 9.02 22.01 -10.57
N PHE A 377 7.84 21.84 -9.99
CA PHE A 377 7.52 20.80 -9.02
C PHE A 377 6.49 19.88 -9.67
N LEU A 378 6.82 18.61 -9.85
CA LEU A 378 5.92 17.61 -10.45
C LEU A 378 5.26 16.78 -9.34
N PHE A 379 3.94 16.70 -9.42
CA PHE A 379 3.09 15.88 -8.56
C PHE A 379 2.36 14.82 -9.40
N ASP A 380 1.61 13.91 -8.76
CA ASP A 380 0.82 12.90 -9.47
C ASP A 380 -0.14 13.51 -10.50
N VAL A 381 -0.85 14.59 -10.17
CA VAL A 381 -1.90 15.17 -11.04
C VAL A 381 -1.56 16.53 -11.65
N ALA A 382 -0.46 17.17 -11.25
CA ALA A 382 -0.14 18.53 -11.70
C ALA A 382 1.37 18.82 -11.81
N VAL A 383 1.72 19.80 -12.65
CA VAL A 383 3.05 20.44 -12.65
C VAL A 383 2.89 21.88 -12.19
N ILE A 384 3.54 22.26 -11.09
CA ILE A 384 3.61 23.64 -10.64
C ILE A 384 4.82 24.29 -11.32
N VAL A 385 4.56 25.29 -12.17
CA VAL A 385 5.59 26.03 -12.90
C VAL A 385 5.92 27.30 -12.15
N CYS A 386 7.15 27.41 -11.67
CA CYS A 386 7.62 28.52 -10.85
C CYS A 386 8.74 29.31 -11.53
N LYS A 387 8.82 30.60 -11.20
CA LYS A 387 10.01 31.42 -11.39
C LYS A 387 10.74 31.53 -10.06
N ARG A 388 11.98 31.05 -10.01
CA ARG A 388 12.77 31.05 -8.77
C ARG A 388 13.20 32.47 -8.35
N ARG A 389 13.18 32.75 -7.05
CA ARG A 389 13.46 34.05 -6.40
C ARG A 389 14.39 33.83 -5.19
N GLY A 390 15.66 33.56 -5.47
CA GLY A 390 16.62 33.13 -4.45
C GLY A 390 16.28 31.73 -3.96
N ASP A 391 15.69 31.67 -2.76
CA ASP A 391 15.29 30.43 -2.09
C ASP A 391 13.76 30.19 -2.12
N ASN A 392 12.99 31.23 -2.43
CA ASN A 392 11.55 31.15 -2.67
C ASN A 392 11.25 30.92 -4.16
N TYR A 393 10.01 30.51 -4.44
CA TYR A 393 9.52 30.19 -5.76
C TYR A 393 8.23 30.97 -6.03
N GLU A 394 8.20 31.76 -7.09
CA GLU A 394 7.03 32.54 -7.48
C GLU A 394 6.21 31.72 -8.49
N MET A 395 5.03 31.23 -8.12
CA MET A 395 4.17 30.46 -9.02
C MET A 395 3.83 31.29 -10.29
N LYS A 396 3.85 30.62 -11.45
CA LYS A 396 3.58 31.22 -12.77
C LYS A 396 2.51 30.51 -13.58
N ASP A 397 2.43 29.18 -13.47
CA ASP A 397 1.42 28.38 -14.14
C ASP A 397 1.21 27.05 -13.40
N ILE A 398 0.06 26.42 -13.59
CA ILE A 398 -0.26 25.09 -13.04
C ILE A 398 -0.80 24.22 -14.18
N LEU A 399 -0.05 23.19 -14.54
CA LEU A 399 -0.40 22.28 -15.62
C LEU A 399 -1.13 21.06 -15.05
N ASP A 400 -2.46 21.04 -15.12
CA ASP A 400 -3.28 19.88 -14.73
C ASP A 400 -3.07 18.71 -15.70
N LEU A 401 -2.32 17.70 -15.26
CA LEU A 401 -1.95 16.52 -16.04
C LEU A 401 -3.15 15.67 -16.47
N ASN A 402 -4.34 15.87 -15.86
CA ASN A 402 -5.60 15.29 -16.36
C ASN A 402 -5.98 15.78 -17.76
N ASN A 403 -5.37 16.86 -18.27
CA ASN A 403 -5.67 17.43 -19.59
C ASN A 403 -4.49 17.38 -20.57
N PHE A 404 -3.30 16.94 -20.13
CA PHE A 404 -2.11 16.86 -20.97
C PHE A 404 -1.77 15.42 -21.39
N LYS A 405 -0.97 15.32 -22.46
CA LYS A 405 -0.30 14.11 -22.94
C LYS A 405 1.19 14.40 -23.11
N ILE A 406 2.02 13.47 -22.64
CA ILE A 406 3.47 13.53 -22.81
C ILE A 406 3.84 12.86 -24.14
N THR A 407 4.76 13.46 -24.88
CA THR A 407 5.27 12.87 -26.14
C THR A 407 6.76 13.18 -26.25
N ASN A 408 7.58 12.13 -26.24
CA ASN A 408 9.03 12.26 -26.40
C ASN A 408 9.35 12.97 -27.73
N ASN A 409 10.18 14.02 -27.70
CA ASN A 409 10.65 14.68 -28.92
C ASN A 409 11.88 13.91 -29.45
N PRO A 410 11.83 13.32 -30.66
CA PRO A 410 12.95 12.62 -31.28
C PRO A 410 13.90 13.57 -32.04
N THR A 411 13.85 14.88 -31.80
CA THR A 411 14.81 15.86 -32.34
C THR A 411 16.23 15.32 -32.25
N THR A 412 16.93 15.36 -33.38
CA THR A 412 18.27 14.80 -33.56
C THR A 412 19.16 15.03 -32.34
N ASP A 413 19.71 13.94 -31.79
CA ASP A 413 20.75 13.96 -30.77
C ASP A 413 21.97 14.72 -31.35
N ARG A 414 21.96 16.05 -31.22
CA ARG A 414 23.13 16.91 -31.42
C ARG A 414 23.96 16.77 -30.15
N GLU A 415 24.66 15.64 -30.08
CA GLU A 415 25.42 15.20 -28.92
C GLU A 415 26.35 16.32 -28.41
N GLY A 416 26.36 16.51 -27.09
CA GLY A 416 27.24 17.48 -26.41
C GLY A 416 26.67 18.88 -26.15
N LYS A 417 25.53 19.30 -26.75
CA LYS A 417 24.98 20.65 -26.49
C LYS A 417 23.99 20.68 -25.32
N LYS A 418 24.38 21.28 -24.19
CA LYS A 418 23.49 21.51 -23.03
C LYS A 418 22.19 22.21 -23.46
N TRP A 419 21.05 21.82 -22.87
CA TRP A 419 19.71 22.36 -23.14
C TRP A 419 19.14 22.11 -24.57
N CYS A 420 19.57 21.02 -25.23
CA CYS A 420 18.97 20.54 -26.49
C CYS A 420 17.98 19.39 -26.30
N TYR A 421 18.03 18.66 -25.19
CA TYR A 421 17.24 17.45 -24.94
C TYR A 421 15.82 17.84 -24.52
N ALA A 422 14.80 17.52 -25.33
CA ALA A 422 13.42 17.94 -25.05
C ALA A 422 12.35 16.84 -25.11
N PHE A 423 11.19 17.10 -24.52
CA PHE A 423 9.93 16.42 -24.83
C PHE A 423 8.75 17.39 -24.80
N TYR A 424 7.64 17.01 -25.42
CA TYR A 424 6.42 17.81 -25.49
C TYR A 424 5.40 17.41 -24.41
N VAL A 425 4.73 18.41 -23.86
CA VAL A 425 3.58 18.31 -22.96
C VAL A 425 2.41 18.99 -23.67
N THR A 426 1.58 18.21 -24.35
CA THR A 426 0.55 18.71 -25.28
C THR A 426 -0.84 18.61 -24.67
N HIS A 427 -1.64 19.68 -24.78
CA HIS A 427 -3.01 19.66 -24.27
C HIS A 427 -3.91 18.81 -25.17
N GLN A 428 -4.66 17.88 -24.58
CA GLN A 428 -5.42 16.87 -25.33
C GLN A 428 -6.55 17.48 -26.19
N GLN A 429 -7.12 18.60 -25.74
CA GLN A 429 -8.14 19.36 -26.49
C GLN A 429 -7.56 20.40 -27.47
N GLY A 430 -6.25 20.40 -27.74
CA GLY A 430 -5.63 21.32 -28.71
C GLY A 430 -5.38 22.76 -28.22
N HIS A 431 -5.56 23.04 -26.92
CA HIS A 431 -5.09 24.27 -26.28
C HIS A 431 -3.55 24.33 -26.20
N ALA A 432 -3.00 25.34 -25.52
CA ALA A 432 -1.57 25.58 -25.42
C ALA A 432 -0.79 24.33 -24.94
N GLY A 433 0.11 23.84 -25.80
CA GLY A 433 1.14 22.87 -25.44
C GLY A 433 2.46 23.55 -25.09
N PHE A 434 3.35 22.78 -24.45
CA PHE A 434 4.67 23.21 -24.01
C PHE A 434 5.75 22.24 -24.50
N GLU A 435 6.96 22.75 -24.71
CA GLU A 435 8.16 21.94 -24.93
C GLU A 435 9.14 22.18 -23.78
N PHE A 436 9.50 21.11 -23.07
CA PHE A 436 10.42 21.13 -21.94
C PHE A 436 11.81 20.67 -22.39
N PHE A 437 12.82 21.50 -22.14
CA PHE A 437 14.22 21.28 -22.46
C PHE A 437 15.04 21.07 -21.19
N PHE A 438 15.96 20.11 -21.22
CA PHE A 438 16.78 19.67 -20.09
C PHE A 438 18.28 19.80 -20.38
N LYS A 439 19.06 20.04 -19.31
CA LYS A 439 20.52 20.28 -19.37
C LYS A 439 21.28 19.09 -19.98
N THR A 440 20.87 17.85 -19.72
CA THR A 440 21.49 16.61 -20.24
C THR A 440 20.46 15.54 -20.66
N ARG A 441 20.91 14.50 -21.37
CA ARG A 441 20.08 13.36 -21.83
C ARG A 441 19.54 12.55 -20.66
N GLU A 442 20.34 12.39 -19.61
CA GLU A 442 20.02 11.64 -18.39
C GLU A 442 18.91 12.37 -17.60
N LEU A 443 19.00 13.71 -17.51
CA LEU A 443 17.95 14.53 -16.91
C LEU A 443 16.65 14.47 -17.73
N LYS A 444 16.71 14.56 -19.07
CA LYS A 444 15.53 14.33 -19.94
C LYS A 444 14.90 12.97 -19.65
N LYS A 445 15.71 11.90 -19.58
CA LYS A 445 15.21 10.54 -19.32
C LYS A 445 14.54 10.46 -17.94
N LYS A 446 15.22 10.89 -16.87
CA LYS A 446 14.69 10.90 -15.51
C LYS A 446 13.36 11.65 -15.41
N TRP A 447 13.28 12.85 -15.99
CA TRP A 447 12.03 13.61 -16.02
C TRP A 447 10.93 12.91 -16.83
N LEU A 448 11.25 12.34 -18.00
CA LEU A 448 10.29 11.60 -18.80
C LEU A 448 9.72 10.39 -18.04
N ASP A 449 10.58 9.58 -17.39
CA ASP A 449 10.15 8.45 -16.53
C ASP A 449 9.22 8.94 -15.39
N GLN A 450 9.50 10.08 -14.75
CA GLN A 450 8.63 10.63 -13.68
C GLN A 450 7.29 11.15 -14.21
N PHE A 451 7.27 11.83 -15.36
CA PHE A 451 6.05 12.30 -16.01
C PHE A 451 5.18 11.12 -16.49
N GLU A 452 5.79 10.06 -17.02
CA GLU A 452 5.09 8.82 -17.39
C GLU A 452 4.51 8.12 -16.15
N MET A 453 5.24 8.10 -15.03
CA MET A 453 4.74 7.55 -13.76
C MET A 453 3.56 8.34 -13.19
N ALA A 454 3.62 9.68 -13.21
CA ALA A 454 2.51 10.55 -12.81
C ALA A 454 1.25 10.28 -13.66
N ILE A 455 1.37 10.30 -14.99
CA ILE A 455 0.26 9.99 -15.90
C ILE A 455 -0.28 8.56 -15.68
N SER A 456 0.59 7.59 -15.39
CA SER A 456 0.21 6.22 -15.04
C SER A 456 -0.55 6.11 -13.71
N ASN A 457 -0.36 7.07 -12.78
CA ASN A 457 -1.12 7.15 -11.53
C ASN A 457 -2.48 7.84 -11.71
N ILE A 458 -2.58 8.86 -12.57
CA ILE A 458 -3.89 9.44 -12.94
C ILE A 458 -4.73 8.43 -13.72
N ARG A 459 -4.09 7.73 -14.67
CA ARG A 459 -4.73 6.89 -15.69
C ARG A 459 -4.05 5.52 -15.77
N PRO A 460 -4.16 4.66 -14.74
CA PRO A 460 -3.63 3.31 -14.85
C PRO A 460 -4.37 2.53 -15.96
N GLU A 461 -3.64 1.69 -16.69
CA GLU A 461 -4.16 1.01 -17.90
C GLU A 461 -5.49 0.28 -17.68
N LYS A 462 -5.70 -0.23 -16.46
CA LYS A 462 -6.86 -1.04 -16.07
C LYS A 462 -7.93 -0.25 -15.28
N ALA A 463 -7.86 1.10 -15.26
CA ALA A 463 -8.81 1.97 -14.56
C ALA A 463 -10.28 1.78 -14.96
N ASN A 464 -10.50 1.48 -16.25
CA ASN A 464 -11.82 1.27 -16.86
C ASN A 464 -12.08 -0.21 -17.21
N HIS A 465 -11.22 -1.12 -16.73
CA HIS A 465 -11.41 -2.56 -16.92
C HIS A 465 -12.76 -2.96 -16.31
N ASN A 466 -13.47 -3.91 -16.93
CA ASN A 466 -14.72 -4.43 -16.39
C ASN A 466 -15.76 -3.33 -16.09
N THR A 467 -15.81 -2.29 -16.92
CA THR A 467 -16.73 -1.13 -16.85
C THR A 467 -16.60 -0.24 -15.60
N HIS A 468 -15.57 -0.44 -14.78
CA HIS A 468 -15.25 0.44 -13.65
C HIS A 468 -14.90 1.86 -14.10
N GLN A 469 -14.69 2.73 -13.13
CA GLN A 469 -14.11 4.06 -13.31
C GLN A 469 -13.30 4.38 -12.06
N PHE A 470 -12.13 3.74 -11.96
CA PHE A 470 -11.20 3.94 -10.86
C PHE A 470 -10.52 5.29 -10.98
N MET A 471 -10.55 6.07 -9.91
CA MET A 471 -9.73 7.28 -9.73
C MET A 471 -8.90 7.16 -8.46
N MET A 472 -7.70 7.75 -8.47
CA MET A 472 -6.84 7.82 -7.29
C MET A 472 -7.61 8.47 -6.13
N HIS A 473 -7.53 7.89 -4.94
CA HIS A 473 -8.36 8.29 -3.80
C HIS A 473 -7.62 8.15 -2.48
N THR A 474 -7.86 9.10 -1.57
CA THR A 474 -7.40 9.05 -0.18
C THR A 474 -8.56 8.56 0.69
N PHE A 475 -8.39 7.39 1.29
CA PHE A 475 -9.39 6.76 2.17
C PHE A 475 -9.20 7.27 3.60
N GLU A 476 -10.22 7.93 4.16
CA GLU A 476 -10.20 8.47 5.54
C GLU A 476 -10.22 7.38 6.62
N ARG A 477 -10.74 6.19 6.28
CA ARG A 477 -10.83 5.03 7.16
C ARG A 477 -9.91 3.93 6.64
N ILE A 478 -9.31 3.14 7.53
CA ILE A 478 -8.52 1.99 7.10
C ILE A 478 -9.42 1.07 6.27
N THR A 479 -8.99 0.76 5.06
CA THR A 479 -9.79 0.10 4.03
C THR A 479 -8.96 -1.03 3.43
N SER A 480 -9.55 -2.21 3.26
CA SER A 480 -8.91 -3.34 2.57
C SER A 480 -9.23 -3.33 1.08
N CYS A 481 -8.30 -3.80 0.27
CA CYS A 481 -8.49 -3.92 -1.17
C CYS A 481 -9.59 -4.94 -1.49
N SER A 482 -10.52 -4.54 -2.36
CA SER A 482 -11.69 -5.34 -2.78
C SER A 482 -11.33 -6.58 -3.61
N PHE A 483 -10.04 -6.81 -3.91
CA PHE A 483 -9.55 -7.98 -4.64
C PHE A 483 -8.63 -8.88 -3.80
N CYS A 484 -7.55 -8.34 -3.23
CA CYS A 484 -6.56 -9.15 -2.50
C CYS A 484 -6.79 -9.19 -0.99
N HIS A 485 -7.75 -8.42 -0.46
CA HIS A 485 -8.08 -8.29 0.97
C HIS A 485 -6.93 -7.78 1.88
N LEU A 486 -5.75 -7.48 1.33
CA LEU A 486 -4.68 -6.75 2.00
C LEU A 486 -5.06 -5.27 2.16
N LEU A 487 -4.45 -4.61 3.13
CA LEU A 487 -4.72 -3.21 3.47
C LEU A 487 -4.37 -2.28 2.29
N LEU A 488 -5.20 -1.26 2.03
CA LEU A 488 -4.79 -0.08 1.26
C LEU A 488 -3.88 0.75 2.18
N ARG A 489 -2.58 0.68 1.93
CA ARG A 489 -1.55 1.08 2.91
C ARG A 489 -1.30 2.58 2.90
N GLY A 490 -0.98 3.13 4.07
CA GLY A 490 -0.73 4.56 4.26
C GLY A 490 -1.99 5.37 4.63
N ILE A 491 -1.85 6.69 4.57
CA ILE A 491 -2.89 7.69 4.92
C ILE A 491 -3.19 8.67 3.78
N PHE A 492 -2.44 8.62 2.68
CA PHE A 492 -2.54 9.58 1.59
C PHE A 492 -2.52 8.86 0.25
N ASN A 493 -3.57 8.99 -0.57
CA ASN A 493 -3.70 8.33 -1.88
C ASN A 493 -3.25 6.86 -1.87
N GLN A 494 -3.84 6.05 -0.98
CA GLN A 494 -3.46 4.65 -0.74
C GLN A 494 -3.80 3.71 -1.90
N GLY A 495 -4.69 4.14 -2.81
CA GLY A 495 -5.17 3.34 -3.92
C GLY A 495 -6.21 4.09 -4.74
N TYR A 496 -7.15 3.34 -5.30
CA TYR A 496 -8.16 3.85 -6.22
C TYR A 496 -9.56 3.49 -5.76
N LEU A 497 -10.49 4.41 -5.91
CA LEU A 497 -11.92 4.21 -5.68
C LEU A 497 -12.66 4.19 -7.02
N CYS A 498 -13.54 3.21 -7.22
CA CYS A 498 -14.43 3.22 -8.39
C CYS A 498 -15.62 4.16 -8.13
N LEU A 499 -15.73 5.24 -8.92
CA LEU A 499 -16.83 6.22 -8.80
C LEU A 499 -18.24 5.64 -9.00
N LYS A 500 -18.35 4.48 -9.66
CA LYS A 500 -19.63 3.85 -10.02
C LYS A 500 -20.14 2.85 -8.98
N CYS A 501 -19.25 2.15 -8.27
CA CYS A 501 -19.64 1.09 -7.33
C CYS A 501 -18.96 1.17 -5.95
N GLY A 502 -18.13 2.19 -5.69
CA GLY A 502 -17.53 2.43 -4.37
C GLY A 502 -16.46 1.43 -3.93
N LEU A 503 -16.05 0.49 -4.78
CA LEU A 503 -14.97 -0.46 -4.43
C LEU A 503 -13.61 0.25 -4.42
N GLY A 504 -12.83 0.01 -3.35
CA GLY A 504 -11.45 0.46 -3.21
C GLY A 504 -10.44 -0.65 -3.57
N ALA A 505 -9.35 -0.33 -4.26
CA ALA A 505 -8.32 -1.31 -4.64
C ALA A 505 -6.93 -0.70 -4.93
N HIS A 506 -5.88 -1.54 -4.84
CA HIS A 506 -4.51 -1.18 -5.26
C HIS A 506 -4.39 -1.05 -6.78
N LYS A 507 -3.36 -0.35 -7.27
CA LYS A 507 -3.11 -0.06 -8.70
C LYS A 507 -2.98 -1.34 -9.55
N GLU A 508 -2.32 -2.34 -9.00
CA GLU A 508 -2.05 -3.66 -9.56
C GLU A 508 -3.28 -4.59 -9.52
N CYS A 509 -4.28 -4.25 -8.69
CA CYS A 509 -5.50 -5.04 -8.48
C CYS A 509 -6.67 -4.62 -9.40
N LEU A 510 -6.66 -3.40 -9.96
CA LEU A 510 -7.81 -2.82 -10.69
C LEU A 510 -8.36 -3.72 -11.80
N GLY A 511 -7.48 -4.38 -12.55
CA GLY A 511 -7.86 -5.28 -13.65
C GLY A 511 -8.20 -6.71 -13.25
N ARG A 512 -8.34 -7.00 -11.95
CA ARG A 512 -8.71 -8.32 -11.42
C ARG A 512 -10.08 -8.33 -10.74
N LEU A 513 -10.70 -7.15 -10.59
CA LEU A 513 -12.04 -6.98 -10.02
C LEU A 513 -13.10 -7.33 -11.06
N GLU A 514 -14.24 -7.86 -10.60
CA GLU A 514 -15.37 -8.22 -11.45
C GLU A 514 -16.05 -7.02 -12.13
N ILE A 515 -17.10 -7.25 -12.93
CA ILE A 515 -17.82 -6.19 -13.64
C ILE A 515 -18.43 -5.17 -12.68
N CYS A 516 -18.15 -3.89 -12.90
CA CYS A 516 -18.69 -2.78 -12.15
C CYS A 516 -20.22 -2.80 -12.10
N GLY A 517 -20.78 -2.55 -10.92
CA GLY A 517 -22.23 -2.66 -10.69
C GLY A 517 -22.76 -4.10 -10.59
N LYS A 518 -21.92 -5.14 -10.81
CA LYS A 518 -22.25 -6.52 -10.41
C LYS A 518 -21.92 -6.85 -8.95
N THR A 519 -21.78 -5.84 -8.09
CA THR A 519 -21.76 -6.02 -6.63
C THR A 519 -23.15 -6.39 -6.10
N GLY A 520 -23.60 -7.59 -6.45
CA GLY A 520 -24.38 -8.44 -5.56
C GLY A 520 -23.51 -9.66 -5.27
N GLU A 521 -23.28 -9.91 -3.99
CA GLU A 521 -22.42 -10.95 -3.40
C GLU A 521 -21.22 -11.49 -4.21
N MET A 522 -20.04 -11.09 -3.75
CA MET A 522 -19.20 -12.09 -3.09
C MET A 522 -18.58 -11.46 -1.83
N GLU A 523 -19.09 -11.91 -0.69
CA GLU A 523 -18.32 -12.27 0.51
C GLU A 523 -17.01 -11.52 0.77
N THR A 524 -17.04 -10.58 1.73
CA THR A 524 -15.99 -10.59 2.75
C THR A 524 -15.93 -12.01 3.32
N PHE A 525 -14.78 -12.67 3.19
CA PHE A 525 -14.50 -13.86 3.98
C PHE A 525 -14.75 -13.49 5.44
N LYS A 526 -15.81 -14.05 6.01
CA LYS A 526 -15.79 -14.27 7.44
C LYS A 526 -14.53 -15.11 7.73
N THR A 527 -13.71 -14.63 8.66
CA THR A 527 -13.25 -15.50 9.76
C THR A 527 -14.50 -16.03 10.46
N ASP A 528 -15.03 -17.06 9.83
CA ASP A 528 -16.01 -17.96 10.38
C ASP A 528 -15.15 -19.07 10.98
N CYS A 529 -15.54 -19.58 12.14
CA CYS A 529 -15.73 -21.02 12.17
C CYS A 529 -17.20 -21.27 11.79
N HIS A 530 -17.54 -21.77 10.60
CA HIS A 530 -16.73 -22.02 9.41
C HIS A 530 -17.59 -21.98 8.12
N PHE A 531 -17.17 -21.17 7.14
CA PHE A 531 -17.45 -21.21 5.69
C PHE A 531 -18.91 -21.16 5.15
N ARG A 532 -19.17 -20.04 4.42
CA ARG A 532 -19.74 -19.93 3.06
C ARG A 532 -21.26 -19.98 2.75
N GLN A 533 -21.65 -18.95 1.98
CA GLN A 533 -22.49 -18.98 0.76
C GLN A 533 -24.01 -19.26 0.78
N SER A 534 -24.77 -18.18 0.96
CA SER A 534 -25.75 -17.62 -0.02
C SER A 534 -26.49 -16.45 0.63
N ALA A 535 -27.02 -15.41 -0.01
CA ALA A 535 -27.01 -14.85 -1.37
C ALA A 535 -27.92 -13.58 -1.30
N ARG A 536 -27.80 -12.64 -2.25
CA ARG A 536 -28.48 -11.32 -2.39
C ARG A 536 -29.84 -11.23 -1.71
N LEU A 537 -29.91 -10.46 -0.64
CA LEU A 537 -31.14 -9.82 -0.20
C LEU A 537 -30.86 -8.33 0.01
N GLY A 538 -31.79 -7.48 -0.43
CA GLY A 538 -31.67 -6.02 -0.26
C GLY A 538 -31.71 -5.61 1.21
N LEU A 539 -31.53 -4.31 1.48
CA LEU A 539 -31.65 -3.75 2.82
C LEU A 539 -32.90 -4.28 3.55
N PRO A 540 -32.83 -4.61 4.86
CA PRO A 540 -33.91 -5.28 5.57
C PRO A 540 -35.25 -4.59 5.38
N ARG A 541 -36.19 -5.29 4.75
CA ARG A 541 -37.53 -4.77 4.49
C ARG A 541 -38.43 -5.06 5.68
N MET A 542 -38.83 -3.99 6.35
CA MET A 542 -39.72 -4.03 7.48
C MET A 542 -41.13 -3.56 7.06
N VAL A 543 -42.16 -4.31 7.43
CA VAL A 543 -43.57 -3.93 7.27
C VAL A 543 -43.99 -3.12 8.50
N VAL A 544 -44.55 -1.94 8.29
CA VAL A 544 -45.10 -1.09 9.36
C VAL A 544 -46.34 -1.75 9.96
N ILE A 545 -46.37 -1.82 11.28
CA ILE A 545 -47.45 -2.39 12.09
C ILE A 545 -48.20 -1.34 12.92
N ARG A 546 -47.72 -0.09 12.95
CA ARG A 546 -48.32 1.01 13.72
C ARG A 546 -48.10 2.36 13.03
N ASP A 547 -49.17 3.14 12.88
CA ASP A 547 -49.10 4.49 12.30
C ASP A 547 -48.27 5.44 13.16
N TYR A 548 -47.54 6.33 12.50
CA TYR A 548 -46.82 7.43 13.13
C TYR A 548 -46.80 8.63 12.19
N SER A 549 -47.32 9.77 12.65
CA SER A 549 -47.55 10.97 11.83
C SER A 549 -46.43 12.01 11.90
N GLY A 550 -45.42 11.83 12.76
CA GLY A 550 -44.34 12.80 13.01
C GLY A 550 -44.31 13.38 14.43
N VAL A 551 -45.13 12.87 15.35
CA VAL A 551 -45.22 13.31 16.75
C VAL A 551 -45.05 12.10 17.69
N PRO A 552 -44.16 12.15 18.70
CA PRO A 552 -43.20 13.22 19.00
C PRO A 552 -42.13 13.34 17.92
N CYS A 553 -41.63 14.56 17.66
CA CYS A 553 -40.61 14.79 16.63
C CYS A 553 -39.25 14.23 17.06
N PRO A 554 -38.50 13.50 16.21
CA PRO A 554 -37.19 12.98 16.54
C PRO A 554 -36.16 14.11 16.67
N GLN A 555 -35.31 14.05 17.70
CA GLN A 555 -34.23 15.02 17.92
C GLN A 555 -33.06 14.85 16.93
N CYS A 556 -33.00 13.70 16.23
CA CYS A 556 -31.90 13.28 15.37
C CYS A 556 -32.11 13.54 13.86
N GLY A 557 -33.26 14.09 13.44
CA GLY A 557 -33.51 14.40 12.04
C GLY A 557 -34.99 14.60 11.70
N PRO A 558 -35.35 14.75 10.40
CA PRO A 558 -36.73 14.96 10.00
C PRO A 558 -37.59 13.71 10.25
N PRO A 559 -38.83 13.86 10.76
CA PRO A 559 -39.75 12.74 10.95
C PRO A 559 -40.22 12.16 9.61
N LEU A 560 -40.34 10.84 9.54
CA LEU A 560 -40.98 10.12 8.45
C LEU A 560 -42.37 9.69 8.89
N SER A 561 -43.42 10.27 8.29
CA SER A 561 -44.80 9.80 8.52
C SER A 561 -44.99 8.44 7.84
N ILE A 562 -45.41 7.43 8.60
CA ILE A 562 -45.55 6.02 8.19
C ILE A 562 -46.95 5.50 8.56
N HIS A 563 -47.52 4.62 7.74
CA HIS A 563 -48.83 4.01 7.99
C HIS A 563 -48.74 2.48 8.00
N ALA A 564 -49.59 1.81 8.79
CA ALA A 564 -49.62 0.36 8.90
C ALA A 564 -49.85 -0.29 7.52
N GLY A 565 -48.95 -1.22 7.17
CA GLY A 565 -48.89 -1.85 5.84
C GLY A 565 -47.81 -1.27 4.90
N ASP A 566 -47.26 -0.08 5.18
CA ASP A 566 -46.11 0.44 4.43
C ASP A 566 -44.92 -0.53 4.55
N VAL A 567 -44.15 -0.70 3.47
CA VAL A 567 -42.90 -1.48 3.50
C VAL A 567 -41.73 -0.50 3.48
N ILE A 568 -41.04 -0.43 4.61
CA ILE A 568 -39.85 0.39 4.83
C ILE A 568 -38.61 -0.43 4.58
N GLU A 569 -37.75 0.08 3.72
CA GLU A 569 -36.39 -0.38 3.58
C GLU A 569 -35.53 0.28 4.66
N LEU A 570 -35.06 -0.51 5.62
CA LEU A 570 -34.37 -0.03 6.81
C LEU A 570 -32.96 0.47 6.43
N MET A 571 -32.69 1.75 6.68
CA MET A 571 -31.42 2.40 6.31
C MET A 571 -30.47 2.52 7.50
N PHE A 572 -31.00 2.81 8.69
CA PHE A 572 -30.25 2.87 9.94
C PHE A 572 -31.14 2.42 11.09
N ALA A 573 -30.67 1.48 11.90
CA ALA A 573 -31.37 1.03 13.09
C ALA A 573 -30.36 0.74 14.21
N ASP A 574 -30.43 1.54 15.27
CA ASP A 574 -29.68 1.32 16.49
C ASP A 574 -30.61 0.67 17.53
N LEU A 575 -30.17 -0.43 18.12
CA LEU A 575 -30.89 -1.19 19.14
C LEU A 575 -31.00 -0.45 20.49
N HIS A 576 -30.17 0.58 20.70
CA HIS A 576 -30.19 1.45 21.89
C HIS A 576 -31.01 2.73 21.65
N SER A 577 -31.51 2.94 20.42
CA SER A 577 -32.34 4.08 20.02
C SER A 577 -33.80 3.68 19.81
N SER A 578 -34.72 4.48 20.34
CA SER A 578 -36.16 4.36 20.01
C SER A 578 -36.51 4.86 18.60
N TRP A 579 -35.53 5.39 17.86
CA TRP A 579 -35.70 6.01 16.54
C TRP A 579 -34.82 5.33 15.49
N TRP A 580 -35.45 4.80 14.46
CA TRP A 580 -34.81 4.20 13.30
C TRP A 580 -35.06 5.05 12.05
N GLN A 581 -34.13 4.96 11.08
CA GLN A 581 -34.21 5.65 9.80
C GLN A 581 -34.45 4.65 8.68
N GLY A 582 -35.29 5.02 7.72
CA GLY A 582 -35.59 4.15 6.58
C GLY A 582 -36.25 4.90 5.44
N ARG A 583 -36.49 4.16 4.37
CA ARG A 583 -37.12 4.62 3.14
C ARG A 583 -38.41 3.86 2.88
N ILE A 584 -39.55 4.54 2.78
CA ILE A 584 -40.81 3.90 2.35
C ILE A 584 -40.66 3.52 0.88
N LEU A 585 -40.73 2.22 0.54
CA LEU A 585 -40.51 1.75 -0.83
C LEU A 585 -41.53 2.34 -1.83
N ALA A 586 -42.77 2.56 -1.41
CA ALA A 586 -43.84 3.08 -2.26
C ALA A 586 -43.69 4.59 -2.60
N THR A 587 -43.07 5.39 -1.74
CA THR A 587 -42.99 6.85 -1.90
C THR A 587 -41.56 7.39 -2.00
N SER A 588 -40.55 6.55 -1.77
CA SER A 588 -39.12 6.90 -1.66
C SER A 588 -38.79 7.99 -0.63
N LYS A 589 -39.73 8.36 0.25
CA LYS A 589 -39.49 9.32 1.34
C LYS A 589 -38.60 8.69 2.41
N ILE A 590 -37.67 9.49 2.93
CA ILE A 590 -36.65 9.12 3.91
C ILE A 590 -36.80 10.00 5.15
N GLY A 591 -36.64 9.39 6.34
CA GLY A 591 -36.62 10.11 7.63
C GLY A 591 -36.68 9.12 8.80
N PHE A 592 -36.92 9.65 9.99
CA PHE A 592 -36.93 8.87 11.25
C PHE A 592 -38.33 8.50 11.72
N PHE A 593 -38.49 7.26 12.19
CA PHE A 593 -39.72 6.69 12.72
C PHE A 593 -39.44 5.81 13.97
N PRO A 594 -40.45 5.51 14.81
CA PRO A 594 -40.26 4.69 16.01
C PRO A 594 -39.86 3.25 15.69
N SER A 595 -38.85 2.73 16.38
CA SER A 595 -38.33 1.37 16.15
C SER A 595 -39.35 0.26 16.44
N ASP A 596 -40.26 0.49 17.37
CA ASP A 596 -41.33 -0.43 17.79
C ASP A 596 -42.49 -0.56 16.76
N ALA A 597 -42.42 0.14 15.64
CA ALA A 597 -43.50 0.23 14.65
C ALA A 597 -43.37 -0.74 13.44
N VAL A 598 -42.39 -1.66 13.36
CA VAL A 598 -42.07 -2.41 12.10
C VAL A 598 -41.57 -3.89 12.25
N ARG A 599 -41.63 -4.77 11.20
CA ARG A 599 -41.17 -6.21 11.21
C ARG A 599 -40.74 -6.91 9.86
N PRO A 600 -39.91 -8.00 9.80
CA PRO A 600 -39.22 -8.54 8.57
C PRO A 600 -39.95 -9.50 7.55
N CYS A 601 -39.27 -9.93 6.45
CA CYS A 601 -39.77 -10.73 5.28
C CYS A 601 -38.68 -11.63 4.53
N PRO A 602 -38.93 -12.80 3.85
CA PRO A 602 -37.87 -13.69 3.27
C PRO A 602 -38.07 -14.37 1.84
N LEU A 603 -37.00 -14.77 1.08
CA LEU A 603 -36.97 -15.84 -0.01
C LEU A 603 -35.60 -16.03 -0.79
N VAL A 604 -35.52 -16.97 -1.79
CA VAL A 604 -34.60 -17.12 -2.99
C VAL A 604 -33.22 -17.88 -2.93
N VAL A 605 -33.00 -18.97 -3.73
CA VAL A 605 -31.69 -19.58 -4.22
C VAL A 605 -31.88 -20.47 -5.51
N TYR A 606 -30.78 -20.81 -6.27
CA TYR A 606 -30.54 -21.89 -7.31
C TYR A 606 -30.56 -21.56 -8.85
N GLY A 607 -29.41 -21.45 -9.56
CA GLY A 607 -29.44 -21.47 -11.06
C GLY A 607 -28.20 -21.17 -11.97
N TRP A 608 -26.95 -21.01 -11.50
CA TRP A 608 -25.93 -20.21 -12.23
C TRP A 608 -25.05 -20.91 -13.32
N PHE A 609 -24.74 -22.21 -13.24
CA PHE A 609 -23.51 -22.77 -13.84
C PHE A 609 -23.43 -23.00 -15.38
N ARG A 610 -24.46 -22.68 -16.17
CA ARG A 610 -24.64 -23.28 -17.52
C ARG A 610 -24.60 -22.30 -18.68
N PHE A 611 -24.37 -21.03 -18.38
CA PHE A 611 -24.68 -19.94 -19.31
C PHE A 611 -23.42 -19.17 -19.72
N ALA A 612 -23.11 -19.19 -21.02
CA ALA A 612 -21.93 -18.53 -21.58
C ALA A 612 -22.10 -17.01 -21.74
N GLY A 613 -23.34 -16.53 -21.86
CA GLY A 613 -23.65 -15.13 -22.14
C GLY A 613 -23.73 -14.82 -23.64
N PRO A 614 -23.57 -13.55 -24.05
CA PRO A 614 -23.47 -13.16 -25.45
C PRO A 614 -22.19 -13.75 -26.06
N MET A 615 -22.35 -14.63 -27.06
CA MET A 615 -21.24 -15.29 -27.72
C MET A 615 -21.66 -15.64 -29.15
N GLU A 616 -20.86 -15.22 -30.13
CA GLU A 616 -21.11 -15.49 -31.54
C GLU A 616 -20.71 -16.93 -31.91
N ARG A 617 -21.13 -17.36 -33.11
CA ARG A 617 -20.95 -18.76 -33.54
C ARG A 617 -19.48 -19.16 -33.57
N TYR A 618 -18.63 -18.35 -34.21
CA TYR A 618 -17.20 -18.65 -34.38
C TYR A 618 -16.46 -18.67 -33.03
N GLN A 619 -16.87 -17.86 -32.05
CA GLN A 619 -16.30 -17.86 -30.70
C GLN A 619 -16.60 -19.18 -29.99
N ALA A 620 -17.85 -19.66 -30.09
CA ALA A 620 -18.24 -20.96 -29.55
C ALA A 620 -17.59 -22.14 -30.30
N GLU A 621 -17.21 -21.96 -31.58
CA GLU A 621 -16.43 -22.95 -32.33
C GLU A 621 -14.99 -23.03 -31.80
N VAL A 622 -14.34 -21.91 -31.48
CA VAL A 622 -12.99 -21.85 -30.87
C VAL A 622 -12.98 -22.41 -29.45
N GLU A 623 -13.86 -21.95 -28.57
CA GLU A 623 -13.92 -22.36 -27.14
C GLU A 623 -14.17 -23.86 -26.94
N LEU A 624 -14.79 -24.53 -27.91
CA LEU A 624 -15.07 -25.96 -27.88
C LEU A 624 -14.09 -26.78 -28.73
N LEU A 625 -13.20 -26.15 -29.54
CA LEU A 625 -12.35 -26.86 -30.50
C LEU A 625 -11.43 -27.88 -29.83
N ASP A 626 -10.82 -27.50 -28.71
CA ASP A 626 -9.87 -28.32 -27.96
C ASP A 626 -10.50 -29.09 -26.78
N ARG A 627 -11.84 -29.09 -26.69
CA ARG A 627 -12.60 -29.82 -25.64
C ARG A 627 -12.99 -31.23 -26.10
N GLU A 628 -13.47 -32.06 -25.18
CA GLU A 628 -13.96 -33.40 -25.50
C GLU A 628 -15.36 -33.39 -26.16
N ASN A 629 -15.65 -34.43 -26.93
CA ASN A 629 -16.98 -34.62 -27.53
C ASN A 629 -18.02 -34.81 -26.41
N GLY A 630 -19.17 -34.13 -26.51
CA GLY A 630 -20.16 -34.00 -25.42
C GLY A 630 -20.08 -32.68 -24.65
N THR A 631 -18.98 -31.91 -24.80
CA THR A 631 -18.86 -30.58 -24.16
C THR A 631 -19.80 -29.56 -24.83
N TYR A 632 -20.61 -28.86 -24.04
CA TYR A 632 -21.63 -27.91 -24.52
C TYR A 632 -21.66 -26.58 -23.76
N LEU A 633 -22.25 -25.56 -24.40
CA LEU A 633 -22.52 -24.25 -23.83
C LEU A 633 -23.84 -23.67 -24.34
N VAL A 634 -24.52 -22.87 -23.52
CA VAL A 634 -25.70 -22.08 -23.91
C VAL A 634 -25.31 -20.61 -24.06
N ARG A 635 -25.62 -20.01 -25.21
CA ARG A 635 -25.23 -18.64 -25.57
C ARG A 635 -26.39 -17.81 -26.11
N HIS A 636 -26.31 -16.50 -25.97
CA HIS A 636 -27.20 -15.59 -26.70
C HIS A 636 -26.72 -15.41 -28.14
N ARG A 637 -27.68 -15.35 -29.09
CA ARG A 637 -27.43 -15.21 -30.53
C ARG A 637 -27.53 -13.75 -31.03
N SER A 638 -28.21 -12.87 -30.31
CA SER A 638 -28.37 -11.44 -30.63
C SER A 638 -27.63 -10.54 -29.63
N LYS A 639 -27.21 -9.35 -30.06
CA LYS A 639 -26.61 -8.31 -29.18
C LYS A 639 -27.58 -7.78 -28.12
N GLU A 640 -28.87 -8.00 -28.32
CA GLU A 640 -29.98 -7.66 -27.40
C GLU A 640 -30.31 -8.79 -26.40
N CYS A 641 -29.57 -9.91 -26.46
CA CYS A 641 -29.71 -11.06 -25.55
C CYS A 641 -31.07 -11.79 -25.58
N THR A 642 -31.89 -11.57 -26.61
CA THR A 642 -33.26 -12.10 -26.73
C THR A 642 -33.35 -13.51 -27.36
N GLU A 643 -32.40 -13.90 -28.21
CA GLU A 643 -32.35 -15.23 -28.83
C GLU A 643 -31.30 -16.14 -28.16
N TYR A 644 -31.60 -17.44 -28.03
CA TYR A 644 -30.73 -18.45 -27.41
C TYR A 644 -30.27 -19.52 -28.40
N ALA A 645 -29.09 -20.09 -28.17
CA ALA A 645 -28.57 -21.24 -28.89
C ALA A 645 -27.71 -22.14 -27.99
N ILE A 646 -27.70 -23.45 -28.26
CA ILE A 646 -26.76 -24.40 -27.68
C ILE A 646 -25.64 -24.63 -28.70
N SER A 647 -24.39 -24.64 -28.26
CA SER A 647 -23.25 -25.12 -29.05
C SER A 647 -22.66 -26.35 -28.35
N ILE A 648 -22.37 -27.41 -29.09
CA ILE A 648 -21.84 -28.68 -28.54
C ILE A 648 -20.81 -29.29 -29.50
N LYS A 649 -19.70 -29.84 -28.97
CA LYS A 649 -18.74 -30.60 -29.78
C LYS A 649 -19.19 -32.05 -29.94
N PHE A 650 -19.27 -32.54 -31.17
CA PHE A 650 -19.67 -33.91 -31.50
C PHE A 650 -19.01 -34.39 -32.81
N ASN A 651 -18.40 -35.57 -32.78
CA ASN A 651 -17.56 -36.13 -33.85
C ASN A 651 -16.53 -35.10 -34.37
N ASP A 652 -15.81 -34.48 -33.44
CA ASP A 652 -14.77 -33.46 -33.63
C ASP A 652 -15.20 -32.24 -34.46
N LYS A 653 -16.50 -31.97 -34.47
CA LYS A 653 -17.09 -30.78 -35.09
C LYS A 653 -18.05 -30.12 -34.12
N VAL A 654 -18.00 -28.80 -34.03
CA VAL A 654 -18.94 -28.04 -33.22
C VAL A 654 -20.27 -27.93 -33.99
N LYS A 655 -21.36 -28.27 -33.30
CA LYS A 655 -22.74 -28.20 -33.79
C LYS A 655 -23.46 -27.10 -33.02
N HIS A 656 -24.36 -26.39 -33.69
CA HIS A 656 -25.14 -25.32 -33.08
C HIS A 656 -26.63 -25.56 -33.30
N ILE A 657 -27.38 -25.50 -32.22
CA ILE A 657 -28.82 -25.71 -32.15
C ILE A 657 -29.45 -24.37 -31.77
N LYS A 658 -30.37 -23.84 -32.58
CA LYS A 658 -31.16 -22.67 -32.19
C LYS A 658 -32.25 -23.12 -31.21
N ILE A 659 -32.36 -22.43 -30.08
CA ILE A 659 -33.53 -22.57 -29.21
C ILE A 659 -34.59 -21.61 -29.75
N LEU A 660 -35.77 -22.14 -30.04
CA LEU A 660 -36.93 -21.40 -30.54
C LEU A 660 -37.89 -21.11 -29.38
N THR A 661 -38.71 -20.08 -29.54
CA THR A 661 -39.73 -19.68 -28.56
C THR A 661 -41.10 -19.66 -29.23
N LYS A 662 -42.09 -20.29 -28.61
CA LYS A 662 -43.49 -20.31 -29.04
C LYS A 662 -44.40 -20.28 -27.82
N ASP A 663 -45.39 -19.39 -27.81
CA ASP A 663 -46.38 -19.24 -26.73
C ASP A 663 -45.75 -19.09 -25.33
N GLY A 664 -44.60 -18.41 -25.24
CA GLY A 664 -43.83 -18.21 -24.00
C GLY A 664 -42.95 -19.39 -23.57
N CYS A 665 -43.01 -20.52 -24.28
CA CYS A 665 -42.20 -21.71 -24.03
C CYS A 665 -41.02 -21.83 -25.00
N PHE A 666 -39.94 -22.46 -24.56
CA PHE A 666 -38.72 -22.72 -25.31
C PHE A 666 -38.68 -24.16 -25.84
N TYR A 667 -38.11 -24.39 -27.03
CA TYR A 667 -37.94 -25.73 -27.59
C TYR A 667 -36.79 -25.82 -28.60
N ILE A 668 -36.35 -27.05 -28.88
CA ILE A 668 -35.43 -27.39 -29.99
C ILE A 668 -36.00 -28.47 -30.93
N ALA A 669 -37.04 -29.19 -30.50
CA ALA A 669 -37.85 -30.09 -31.31
C ALA A 669 -39.33 -29.80 -30.98
N GLU A 670 -40.21 -29.72 -31.99
CA GLU A 670 -41.61 -29.32 -31.79
C GLU A 670 -42.44 -30.32 -30.97
N SER A 671 -41.93 -31.54 -30.75
CA SER A 671 -42.51 -32.54 -29.85
C SER A 671 -42.53 -32.13 -28.38
N ARG A 672 -41.68 -31.18 -27.94
CA ARG A 672 -41.50 -30.84 -26.52
C ARG A 672 -41.29 -29.35 -26.27
N LEU A 673 -42.15 -28.77 -25.43
CA LEU A 673 -42.13 -27.37 -24.99
C LEU A 673 -41.69 -27.27 -23.52
N PHE A 674 -40.81 -26.32 -23.21
CA PHE A 674 -40.24 -26.10 -21.88
C PHE A 674 -40.53 -24.68 -21.39
N LYS A 675 -40.84 -24.50 -20.10
CA LYS A 675 -41.16 -23.17 -19.55
C LYS A 675 -39.93 -22.25 -19.47
N THR A 676 -38.74 -22.82 -19.26
CA THR A 676 -37.48 -22.07 -19.26
C THR A 676 -36.42 -22.77 -20.11
N VAL A 677 -35.40 -22.01 -20.51
CA VAL A 677 -34.17 -22.56 -21.13
C VAL A 677 -33.44 -23.53 -20.19
N LEU A 678 -33.58 -23.37 -18.86
CA LEU A 678 -32.94 -24.25 -17.89
C LEU A 678 -33.60 -25.64 -17.87
N ASP A 679 -34.93 -25.70 -17.91
CA ASP A 679 -35.69 -26.97 -17.97
C ASP A 679 -35.35 -27.76 -19.23
N LEU A 680 -35.23 -27.05 -20.36
CA LEU A 680 -34.81 -27.60 -21.65
C LEU A 680 -33.42 -28.23 -21.55
N VAL A 681 -32.46 -27.53 -20.93
CA VAL A 681 -31.09 -28.02 -20.74
C VAL A 681 -31.05 -29.23 -19.82
N GLU A 682 -31.77 -29.23 -18.68
CA GLU A 682 -31.85 -30.42 -17.80
C GLU A 682 -32.39 -31.64 -18.54
N TYR A 683 -33.44 -31.46 -19.34
CA TYR A 683 -34.03 -32.56 -20.11
C TYR A 683 -33.02 -33.19 -21.07
N TYR A 684 -32.31 -32.38 -21.88
CA TYR A 684 -31.34 -32.87 -22.87
C TYR A 684 -29.97 -33.26 -22.31
N LYS A 685 -29.72 -33.11 -20.99
CA LYS A 685 -28.63 -33.85 -20.32
C LYS A 685 -28.91 -35.36 -20.25
N GLN A 686 -30.18 -35.73 -20.09
CA GLN A 686 -30.63 -37.10 -19.84
C GLN A 686 -31.22 -37.77 -21.09
N HIS A 687 -31.61 -36.99 -22.11
CA HIS A 687 -32.27 -37.46 -23.33
C HIS A 687 -31.47 -37.05 -24.58
N SER A 688 -31.31 -37.97 -25.53
CA SER A 688 -30.50 -37.74 -26.74
C SER A 688 -31.10 -36.65 -27.64
N LEU A 689 -30.23 -35.78 -28.15
CA LEU A 689 -30.55 -34.73 -29.13
C LEU A 689 -31.03 -35.30 -30.49
N LYS A 690 -30.88 -36.62 -30.71
CA LYS A 690 -31.41 -37.35 -31.87
C LYS A 690 -32.91 -37.14 -32.11
N GLU A 691 -33.69 -36.87 -31.06
CA GLU A 691 -35.13 -36.56 -31.14
C GLU A 691 -35.41 -35.33 -32.03
N GLY A 692 -34.53 -34.32 -32.01
CA GLY A 692 -34.62 -33.14 -32.89
C GLY A 692 -33.66 -33.14 -34.07
N PHE A 693 -32.54 -33.87 -33.97
CA PHE A 693 -31.43 -33.82 -34.94
C PHE A 693 -30.88 -35.22 -35.17
N SER A 694 -31.40 -35.93 -36.18
CA SER A 694 -31.10 -37.36 -36.44
C SER A 694 -29.61 -37.70 -36.60
N SER A 695 -28.77 -36.72 -36.95
CA SER A 695 -27.30 -36.85 -37.08
C SER A 695 -26.50 -36.45 -35.82
N LEU A 696 -27.16 -36.19 -34.69
CA LEU A 696 -26.56 -35.71 -33.43
C LEU A 696 -27.02 -36.59 -32.27
N ASP A 697 -26.57 -37.85 -32.26
CA ASP A 697 -26.92 -38.83 -31.23
C ASP A 697 -26.00 -38.68 -30.02
N THR A 698 -26.27 -37.66 -29.20
CA THR A 698 -25.56 -37.37 -27.95
C THR A 698 -26.45 -36.57 -27.00
N THR A 699 -26.03 -36.47 -25.74
CA THR A 699 -26.66 -35.63 -24.71
C THR A 699 -25.79 -34.41 -24.39
N LEU A 700 -26.33 -33.48 -23.60
CA LEU A 700 -25.59 -32.34 -23.05
C LEU A 700 -24.71 -32.79 -21.88
N GLN A 701 -23.57 -33.41 -22.16
CA GLN A 701 -22.76 -34.11 -21.16
C GLN A 701 -22.02 -33.13 -20.22
N VAL A 702 -21.04 -32.39 -20.74
CA VAL A 702 -20.12 -31.57 -19.93
C VAL A 702 -20.34 -30.08 -20.21
N PRO A 703 -20.72 -29.25 -19.22
CA PRO A 703 -20.76 -27.79 -19.40
C PRO A 703 -19.35 -27.23 -19.61
N TYR A 704 -19.16 -26.37 -20.60
CA TYR A 704 -17.82 -25.90 -21.04
C TYR A 704 -16.94 -25.20 -19.98
N ARG A 705 -17.49 -24.80 -18.83
CA ARG A 705 -16.74 -24.20 -17.71
C ARG A 705 -16.19 -25.23 -16.71
N GLU A 706 -16.49 -26.51 -16.90
CA GLU A 706 -15.85 -27.60 -16.16
C GLU A 706 -14.42 -27.78 -16.70
N LEU A 707 -13.45 -27.95 -15.79
CA LEU A 707 -12.02 -28.00 -16.12
C LEU A 707 -11.59 -29.44 -16.40
N SER A 708 -11.20 -29.71 -17.65
CA SER A 708 -10.55 -30.96 -18.07
C SER A 708 -9.03 -30.79 -18.07
N ASN A 709 -8.29 -31.77 -17.53
CA ASN A 709 -6.85 -31.66 -17.26
C ASN A 709 -5.96 -31.66 -18.53
N GLY A 710 -5.10 -30.64 -18.65
CA GLY A 710 -3.75 -30.79 -19.19
C GLY A 710 -3.39 -30.13 -20.53
N SER A 711 -2.20 -29.51 -20.55
CA SER A 711 -1.36 -29.13 -21.71
C SER A 711 -1.66 -27.80 -22.44
N ILE A 712 -0.64 -26.91 -22.51
CA ILE A 712 -0.63 -25.67 -23.32
C ILE A 712 0.65 -25.64 -24.19
N PRO A 713 0.60 -25.33 -25.50
CA PRO A 713 1.78 -25.23 -26.37
C PRO A 713 2.58 -23.92 -26.25
N LYS A 714 3.87 -23.96 -26.60
CA LYS A 714 4.85 -22.85 -26.49
C LYS A 714 5.01 -22.02 -27.78
N ALA A 715 5.42 -20.76 -27.61
CA ALA A 715 6.18 -19.98 -28.60
C ALA A 715 7.55 -19.57 -28.00
N ILE A 716 8.56 -19.32 -28.84
CA ILE A 716 9.99 -19.46 -28.46
C ILE A 716 10.70 -18.10 -28.29
N THR A 717 11.28 -17.88 -27.11
CA THR A 717 12.42 -17.00 -26.86
C THR A 717 13.59 -17.84 -26.32
N ARG A 718 14.83 -17.54 -26.74
CA ARG A 718 16.03 -18.29 -26.29
C ARG A 718 16.39 -17.90 -24.86
N VAL A 719 16.45 -18.91 -23.98
CA VAL A 719 16.94 -18.80 -22.60
C VAL A 719 18.48 -18.80 -22.60
N MET A 720 19.08 -17.92 -21.79
CA MET A 720 20.53 -17.76 -21.63
C MET A 720 21.14 -18.60 -20.49
N GLY A 721 20.34 -18.98 -19.50
CA GLY A 721 20.74 -19.72 -18.29
C GLY A 721 19.55 -19.93 -17.36
N VAL A 722 19.73 -20.67 -16.26
CA VAL A 722 18.71 -20.86 -15.22
C VAL A 722 19.33 -20.50 -13.87
N ALA A 723 18.58 -19.83 -13.00
CA ALA A 723 19.01 -19.50 -11.66
C ALA A 723 17.91 -19.75 -10.63
N VAL A 724 18.29 -20.04 -9.39
CA VAL A 724 17.39 -20.27 -8.27
C VAL A 724 17.46 -19.08 -7.32
N ALA A 725 16.31 -18.50 -6.97
CA ALA A 725 16.23 -17.44 -5.98
C ALA A 725 16.71 -17.93 -4.60
N ARG A 726 17.73 -17.27 -4.05
CA ARG A 726 18.22 -17.51 -2.69
C ARG A 726 17.52 -16.64 -1.65
N TYR A 727 16.92 -15.53 -2.05
CA TYR A 727 16.22 -14.60 -1.18
C TYR A 727 14.94 -14.07 -1.83
N ASP A 728 13.94 -13.74 -1.02
CA ASP A 728 12.72 -13.07 -1.50
C ASP A 728 13.07 -11.67 -2.04
N PHE A 729 12.60 -11.34 -3.24
CA PHE A 729 12.72 -10.00 -3.82
C PHE A 729 11.34 -9.45 -4.17
N CYS A 730 10.97 -8.31 -3.59
CA CYS A 730 9.70 -7.63 -3.89
C CYS A 730 9.90 -6.55 -4.95
N SER A 731 9.31 -6.73 -6.13
CA SER A 731 9.30 -5.75 -7.22
C SER A 731 8.73 -4.40 -6.77
N ARG A 732 9.47 -3.34 -7.08
CA ARG A 732 9.15 -1.93 -6.75
C ARG A 732 8.36 -1.26 -7.87
N ASP A 733 8.45 -1.75 -9.10
CA ASP A 733 7.63 -1.33 -10.24
C ASP A 733 7.27 -2.51 -11.17
N THR A 734 6.46 -2.24 -12.21
CA THR A 734 5.95 -3.25 -13.15
C THR A 734 6.98 -3.77 -14.16
N ARG A 735 8.22 -3.26 -14.15
CA ARG A 735 9.34 -3.74 -14.96
C ARG A 735 10.12 -4.83 -14.22
N GLU A 736 10.04 -4.85 -12.90
CA GLU A 736 10.71 -5.80 -12.02
C GLU A 736 9.92 -7.11 -11.85
N LEU A 737 10.62 -8.22 -11.65
CA LEU A 737 10.05 -9.54 -11.36
C LEU A 737 10.24 -9.83 -9.88
N SER A 738 9.15 -9.93 -9.11
CA SER A 738 9.27 -10.44 -7.74
C SER A 738 9.76 -11.89 -7.74
N LEU A 739 10.65 -12.21 -6.81
CA LEU A 739 11.17 -13.56 -6.56
C LEU A 739 10.74 -14.02 -5.16
N LEU A 740 10.47 -15.31 -5.01
CA LEU A 740 10.42 -16.00 -3.72
C LEU A 740 11.62 -16.95 -3.61
N GLN A 741 12.17 -17.11 -2.41
CA GLN A 741 13.25 -18.06 -2.15
C GLN A 741 12.85 -19.48 -2.61
N GLY A 742 13.63 -20.05 -3.54
CA GLY A 742 13.36 -21.33 -4.19
C GLY A 742 12.75 -21.23 -5.60
N ASP A 743 12.37 -20.05 -6.08
CA ASP A 743 11.86 -19.87 -7.45
C ASP A 743 12.96 -20.19 -8.49
N VAL A 744 12.59 -21.00 -9.50
CA VAL A 744 13.47 -21.36 -10.63
C VAL A 744 13.21 -20.44 -11.82
N ILE A 745 14.23 -19.68 -12.21
CA ILE A 745 14.12 -18.52 -13.08
C ILE A 745 14.85 -18.77 -14.40
N LYS A 746 14.15 -18.66 -15.52
CA LYS A 746 14.78 -18.72 -16.86
C LYS A 746 15.36 -17.35 -17.20
N ILE A 747 16.67 -17.22 -17.32
CA ILE A 747 17.33 -15.95 -17.63
C ILE A 747 17.27 -15.69 -19.15
N TYR A 748 16.96 -14.45 -19.55
CA TYR A 748 16.92 -13.99 -20.94
C TYR A 748 17.87 -12.83 -21.24
N THR A 749 18.36 -12.11 -20.22
CA THR A 749 19.32 -11.00 -20.39
C THR A 749 20.06 -10.74 -19.08
N LYS A 750 21.36 -10.45 -19.14
CA LYS A 750 22.16 -10.00 -17.99
C LYS A 750 22.73 -8.60 -18.28
N MET A 751 22.57 -7.65 -17.37
CA MET A 751 23.22 -6.34 -17.44
C MET A 751 24.42 -6.26 -16.48
N SER A 752 25.44 -5.49 -16.85
CA SER A 752 26.69 -5.31 -16.08
C SER A 752 26.54 -4.47 -14.80
N ASN A 753 25.32 -3.99 -14.50
CA ASN A 753 24.97 -3.28 -13.27
C ASN A 753 24.29 -4.18 -12.22
N GLY A 754 24.40 -5.51 -12.35
CA GLY A 754 23.81 -6.47 -11.41
C GLY A 754 22.31 -6.73 -11.59
N TRP A 755 21.71 -6.31 -12.71
CA TRP A 755 20.29 -6.58 -12.99
C TRP A 755 20.11 -7.57 -14.13
N TRP A 756 19.38 -8.65 -13.87
CA TRP A 756 19.08 -9.71 -14.84
C TRP A 756 17.60 -9.70 -15.17
N LYS A 757 17.26 -10.12 -16.40
CA LYS A 757 15.88 -10.30 -16.85
C LYS A 757 15.59 -11.78 -16.99
N GLY A 758 14.51 -12.25 -16.41
CA GLY A 758 14.10 -13.64 -16.49
C GLY A 758 12.60 -13.85 -16.49
N GLU A 759 12.19 -15.12 -16.45
CA GLU A 759 10.79 -15.56 -16.40
C GLU A 759 10.56 -16.62 -15.33
N ILE A 760 9.48 -16.44 -14.55
CA ILE A 760 8.87 -17.46 -13.68
C ILE A 760 7.39 -17.57 -14.10
N ASP A 761 6.87 -18.78 -14.31
CA ASP A 761 5.47 -19.06 -14.65
C ASP A 761 4.82 -18.13 -15.69
N GLY A 762 5.55 -17.84 -16.78
CA GLY A 762 5.10 -16.97 -17.88
C GLY A 762 5.11 -15.47 -17.58
N ARG A 763 5.62 -15.03 -16.42
CA ARG A 763 5.83 -13.61 -16.09
C ARG A 763 7.29 -13.25 -16.28
N MET A 764 7.56 -12.25 -17.13
CA MET A 764 8.89 -11.70 -17.36
C MET A 764 9.11 -10.37 -16.62
N GLY A 765 10.31 -10.16 -16.07
CA GLY A 765 10.73 -8.89 -15.49
C GLY A 765 12.20 -8.89 -15.06
N TRP A 766 12.64 -7.77 -14.49
CA TRP A 766 14.01 -7.55 -13.99
C TRP A 766 14.15 -7.87 -12.50
N PHE A 767 15.26 -8.50 -12.11
CA PHE A 767 15.59 -8.77 -10.71
C PHE A 767 17.09 -8.59 -10.47
N PRO A 768 17.52 -8.29 -9.23
CA PRO A 768 18.93 -8.19 -8.88
C PRO A 768 19.59 -9.57 -8.89
N SER A 769 20.77 -9.68 -9.53
CA SER A 769 21.51 -10.95 -9.64
C SER A 769 22.05 -11.46 -8.30
N THR A 770 22.18 -10.60 -7.30
CA THR A 770 22.60 -10.97 -5.93
C THR A 770 21.54 -11.76 -5.16
N TYR A 771 20.29 -11.79 -5.64
CA TYR A 771 19.19 -12.52 -5.00
C TYR A 771 19.02 -13.94 -5.55
N VAL A 772 19.84 -14.34 -6.54
CA VAL A 772 19.77 -15.64 -7.20
C VAL A 772 21.16 -16.27 -7.27
N GLU A 773 21.19 -17.60 -7.33
CA GLU A 773 22.39 -18.37 -7.66
C GLU A 773 22.15 -19.06 -9.00
N GLU A 774 23.09 -18.92 -9.94
CA GLU A 774 22.96 -19.54 -11.26
C GLU A 774 23.33 -21.02 -11.18
N GLU A 775 22.53 -21.87 -11.83
CA GLU A 775 22.85 -23.30 -11.97
C GLU A 775 23.77 -23.48 -13.20
N ASP A 776 24.90 -24.17 -13.01
CA ASP A 776 25.95 -24.43 -14.02
C ASP A 776 25.47 -25.25 -15.25
#